data_AF-A2EL02-F1
#
_entry.id   AF-A2EL02-F1
#
_cell.length_a   1.000
_cell.length_b   1.000
_cell.length_c   1.000
_cell.angle_alpha   90.00
_cell.angle_beta   90.00
_cell.angle_gamma   90.00
#
_symmetry.space_group_name_H-M   'P 1'
#
loop_
_entity.id
_entity.type
_entity.pdbx_description
1 polymer ?
#
loop_
_entity_poly.entity_id
_entity_poly.type
_entity_poly.pdbx_seq_one_letter_code
_entity_poly.pdbx_strand_id
1 'polypeptide(L)'
;MEGDFENADVEIDDQEGFATPSKFYQSIQDKKMIDYTRYDPNCWVNFEDYTIAELPLLKDQSIATFLDDFCQLFEEVEQDRIFTDVPDLVADVGCYFCELVPNKQAYQVAANWPPLIPQGSLFMNSIIYCLVRILHSLTDQSKFFHFIKYGFYKKVWTSKSCYTNQYLLSVCRATYKENPNYWAIINKDRQFKLYEIKDDKCEEKMSETILKAYVRTKEKIVEIVNIDQKTACVFQTHSGEQAVFWETLYSRQKIPFPFFMFESADAYPDVMYRAMYNMFTANDSVLLWSFLNSNKLEPKIWESLVYIYAHAKKMIFLAEGVFAHTFNDDFEFNIDSFSIPNHFTLFARAIGKVYFSKYNDEFFNKIISLIDYHDDIDAADISLVDESTMCNLLFNVLKYIVQGYAYVPKEWTYVLNILRQYVNVRYNSQALTLLAISKFFCKGILGSFFSENVKFIKGLSLAHPQLFSIVGYLLSVPFDFCIYSGPTEKFNSYNQRLEQHFFPKFNEFLWRISDFIEPFEFDIPDNKKISYSCHILLKHFMDRDFNDLIRAEFVRQMDDKTRIATLPAWNLCIILSNCFVHSTDPSEFVKKKKEGVTVKPLVFPQNLPTYGASYGSYVNAKEFSSFAKKGNTKKKENEGESRRRGMASTIHKQENKIVAEEGDDKTIDPFSDTMPETLELPDLPAAKRWKPTTLSDTDEESQSDVPKNKLKNDKRKRDRKHQNKEKHGGSIISFNSKLEESRSDDIDQEFEQEFRSIAPKPMGANIESASIASDMRSFLKGENSSTVSMQSLPRRK
;
A
#
# COMPACT_ATOMS: atom_id res chain seq x y z
N MET A 1 47.55 -9.99 -14.47
CA MET A 1 47.81 -9.91 -13.02
C MET A 1 46.48 -10.19 -12.36
N GLU A 2 46.16 -11.48 -12.26
CA GLU A 2 45.06 -11.98 -11.45
C GLU A 2 45.60 -12.05 -10.02
N GLY A 3 44.91 -11.40 -9.09
CA GLY A 3 45.23 -11.42 -7.67
C GLY A 3 44.13 -12.18 -6.94
N ASP A 4 44.51 -13.33 -6.38
CA ASP A 4 43.71 -14.15 -5.48
C ASP A 4 43.31 -13.35 -4.24
N PHE A 5 42.00 -13.22 -4.00
CA PHE A 5 41.47 -12.86 -2.69
C PHE A 5 41.06 -14.14 -1.97
N GLU A 6 41.90 -14.57 -1.03
CA GLU A 6 41.55 -15.57 -0.02
C GLU A 6 40.43 -15.00 0.86
N ASN A 7 39.27 -15.68 0.85
CA ASN A 7 38.19 -15.46 1.80
C ASN A 7 38.71 -15.85 3.20
N ALA A 8 38.97 -14.86 4.04
CA ALA A 8 39.07 -15.07 5.47
C ALA A 8 37.65 -15.26 6.01
N ASP A 9 37.29 -16.49 6.36
CA ASP A 9 36.13 -16.81 7.19
C ASP A 9 36.34 -16.14 8.56
N VAL A 10 35.78 -14.95 8.71
CA VAL A 10 35.57 -14.34 10.02
C VAL A 10 34.35 -15.03 10.60
N GLU A 11 34.56 -15.93 11.56
CA GLU A 11 33.50 -16.37 12.46
C GLU A 11 32.96 -15.12 13.20
N ILE A 12 31.86 -14.58 12.69
CA ILE A 12 31.05 -13.60 13.41
C ILE A 12 30.34 -14.39 14.50
N ASP A 13 30.61 -14.03 15.75
CA ASP A 13 29.94 -14.62 16.92
C ASP A 13 28.47 -14.15 16.92
N ASP A 14 27.62 -14.87 16.18
CA ASP A 14 26.20 -14.59 15.91
C ASP A 14 25.29 -14.71 17.17
N GLN A 15 25.80 -14.50 18.39
CA GLN A 15 25.02 -14.61 19.63
C GLN A 15 24.87 -13.32 20.42
N GLU A 16 25.63 -12.27 20.13
CA GLU A 16 25.55 -11.02 20.90
C GLU A 16 24.56 -10.02 20.27
N GLY A 17 23.28 -10.15 20.62
CA GLY A 17 22.38 -8.98 20.62
C GLY A 17 20.96 -9.12 20.07
N PHE A 18 20.46 -10.33 19.82
CA PHE A 18 19.09 -10.50 19.30
C PHE A 18 18.01 -10.00 20.28
N ALA A 19 16.96 -9.41 19.72
CA ALA A 19 15.77 -9.02 20.47
C ALA A 19 15.08 -10.28 21.01
N THR A 20 14.82 -10.34 22.32
CA THR A 20 14.18 -11.52 22.92
C THR A 20 12.67 -11.43 22.75
N PRO A 21 12.00 -12.43 22.11
CA PRO A 21 10.55 -12.43 21.99
C PRO A 21 9.86 -12.45 23.35
N SER A 22 8.79 -11.67 23.51
CA SER A 22 7.99 -11.67 24.74
C SER A 22 7.28 -13.00 24.98
N LYS A 23 6.99 -13.29 26.24
CA LYS A 23 6.12 -14.43 26.64
C LYS A 23 4.72 -14.26 26.06
N PHE A 24 4.23 -13.02 25.97
CA PHE A 24 2.98 -12.73 25.28
C PHE A 24 3.00 -13.23 23.83
N TYR A 25 4.02 -12.85 23.04
CA TYR A 25 4.15 -13.29 21.64
C TYR A 25 4.20 -14.81 21.51
N GLN A 26 5.03 -15.46 22.33
CA GLN A 26 5.13 -16.93 22.36
C GLN A 26 3.77 -17.58 22.65
N SER A 27 2.95 -16.98 23.53
CA SER A 27 1.63 -17.51 23.89
C SER A 27 0.58 -17.47 22.77
N ILE A 28 0.84 -16.71 21.69
CA ILE A 28 -0.05 -16.57 20.53
C ILE A 28 0.56 -17.11 19.23
N GLN A 29 1.81 -17.57 19.26
CA GLN A 29 2.55 -18.03 18.08
C GLN A 29 1.85 -19.20 17.36
N ASP A 30 1.39 -20.18 18.13
CA ASP A 30 0.72 -21.38 17.62
C ASP A 30 -0.79 -21.20 17.40
N LYS A 31 -1.34 -20.03 17.70
CA LYS A 31 -2.77 -19.78 17.53
C LYS A 31 -3.07 -19.50 16.06
N LYS A 32 -3.94 -20.32 15.48
CA LYS A 32 -4.45 -20.11 14.13
C LYS A 32 -5.34 -18.88 14.06
N MET A 33 -5.23 -18.17 12.94
CA MET A 33 -6.09 -17.02 12.66
C MET A 33 -7.44 -17.45 12.09
N ILE A 34 -7.43 -18.48 11.25
CA ILE A 34 -8.57 -19.03 10.51
C ILE A 34 -8.70 -20.51 10.87
N ASP A 35 -9.90 -20.90 11.29
CA ASP A 35 -10.26 -22.27 11.57
C ASP A 35 -10.96 -22.90 10.35
N TYR A 36 -10.17 -23.51 9.47
CA TYR A 36 -10.68 -24.18 8.27
C TYR A 36 -11.58 -25.39 8.55
N THR A 37 -11.69 -25.84 9.81
CA THR A 37 -12.60 -26.91 10.21
C THR A 37 -14.03 -26.42 10.48
N ARG A 38 -14.25 -25.10 10.47
CA ARG A 38 -15.55 -24.50 10.78
C ARG A 38 -15.92 -23.43 9.76
N TYR A 39 -17.06 -23.62 9.11
CA TYR A 39 -17.65 -22.59 8.26
C TYR A 39 -18.15 -21.42 9.11
N ASP A 40 -18.00 -20.20 8.60
CA ASP A 40 -18.61 -19.03 9.21
C ASP A 40 -20.14 -19.12 9.05
N PRO A 41 -20.93 -19.10 10.14
CA PRO A 41 -22.40 -19.11 10.06
C PRO A 41 -22.96 -17.87 9.36
N ASN A 42 -22.22 -16.76 9.33
CA ASN A 42 -22.57 -15.55 8.62
C ASN A 42 -21.96 -15.50 7.21
N CYS A 43 -21.38 -16.61 6.74
CA CYS A 43 -20.89 -16.69 5.38
C CYS A 43 -22.05 -16.36 4.44
N TRP A 44 -21.85 -15.31 3.67
CA TRP A 44 -22.82 -14.82 2.70
C TRP A 44 -23.11 -15.81 1.57
N VAL A 45 -22.24 -16.82 1.38
CA VAL A 45 -22.53 -17.98 0.56
C VAL A 45 -23.33 -18.96 1.42
N ASN A 46 -24.65 -18.98 1.24
CA ASN A 46 -25.48 -20.01 1.85
C ASN A 46 -25.15 -21.35 1.19
N PHE A 47 -24.30 -22.14 1.85
CA PHE A 47 -23.85 -23.44 1.33
C PHE A 47 -24.99 -24.45 1.12
N GLU A 48 -26.17 -24.21 1.68
CA GLU A 48 -27.37 -25.01 1.44
C GLU A 48 -28.00 -24.74 0.06
N ASP A 49 -27.76 -23.56 -0.53
CA ASP A 49 -28.38 -23.12 -1.78
C ASP A 49 -27.58 -23.54 -3.03
N TYR A 50 -26.34 -24.02 -2.86
CA TYR A 50 -25.45 -24.36 -3.97
C TYR A 50 -25.07 -25.83 -3.96
N THR A 51 -25.02 -26.43 -5.15
CA THR A 51 -24.61 -27.82 -5.31
C THR A 51 -23.49 -27.97 -6.33
N ILE A 52 -22.54 -28.83 -6.01
CA ILE A 52 -21.45 -29.23 -6.91
C ILE A 52 -22.01 -29.98 -8.13
N ALA A 53 -23.23 -30.53 -8.03
CA ALA A 53 -23.90 -31.22 -9.13
C ALA A 53 -24.26 -30.29 -10.31
N GLU A 54 -24.29 -28.98 -10.10
CA GLU A 54 -24.54 -27.99 -11.18
C GLU A 54 -23.31 -27.72 -12.04
N LEU A 55 -22.11 -28.10 -11.57
CA LEU A 55 -20.90 -27.87 -12.31
C LEU A 55 -20.81 -28.82 -13.53
N PRO A 56 -20.19 -28.38 -14.65
CA PRO A 56 -19.98 -29.23 -15.83
C PRO A 56 -19.27 -30.55 -15.48
N LEU A 57 -19.53 -31.62 -16.22
CA LEU A 57 -18.92 -32.91 -15.93
C LEU A 57 -17.41 -32.90 -16.23
N LEU A 58 -16.62 -33.53 -15.34
CA LEU A 58 -15.22 -33.86 -15.57
C LEU A 58 -15.14 -35.35 -15.94
N LYS A 59 -14.63 -35.67 -17.14
CA LYS A 59 -14.56 -37.05 -17.66
C LYS A 59 -15.91 -37.80 -17.56
N ASP A 60 -16.97 -37.13 -18.01
CA ASP A 60 -18.36 -37.64 -18.00
C ASP A 60 -18.95 -37.94 -16.61
N GLN A 61 -18.31 -37.49 -15.53
CA GLN A 61 -18.78 -37.66 -14.15
C GLN A 61 -18.82 -36.32 -13.41
N SER A 62 -19.59 -36.27 -12.32
CA SER A 62 -19.64 -35.06 -11.48
C SER A 62 -18.29 -34.86 -10.79
N ILE A 63 -17.80 -33.62 -10.71
CA ILE A 63 -16.57 -33.32 -9.97
C ILE A 63 -16.62 -33.80 -8.51
N ALA A 64 -17.83 -33.88 -7.91
CA ALA A 64 -18.05 -34.41 -6.58
C ALA A 64 -17.53 -35.85 -6.37
N THR A 65 -17.53 -36.69 -7.41
CA THR A 65 -17.05 -38.08 -7.31
C THR A 65 -15.53 -38.18 -7.22
N PHE A 66 -14.81 -37.10 -7.57
CA PHE A 66 -13.36 -37.07 -7.60
C PHE A 66 -12.75 -36.31 -6.41
N LEU A 67 -13.55 -35.63 -5.59
CA LEU A 67 -13.01 -34.69 -4.59
C LEU A 67 -12.19 -35.37 -3.50
N ASP A 68 -12.67 -36.50 -2.97
CA ASP A 68 -11.96 -37.20 -1.89
C ASP A 68 -10.62 -37.75 -2.41
N ASP A 69 -10.64 -38.38 -3.60
CA ASP A 69 -9.44 -38.87 -4.28
C ASP A 69 -8.48 -37.72 -4.64
N PHE A 70 -9.01 -36.59 -5.10
CA PHE A 70 -8.22 -35.39 -5.39
C PHE A 70 -7.55 -34.87 -4.12
N CYS A 71 -8.28 -34.70 -3.02
CA CYS A 71 -7.72 -34.21 -1.77
C CYS A 71 -6.63 -35.14 -1.24
N GLN A 72 -6.83 -36.45 -1.29
CA GLN A 72 -5.83 -37.42 -0.89
C GLN A 72 -4.56 -37.32 -1.76
N LEU A 73 -4.71 -37.36 -3.09
CA LEU A 73 -3.58 -37.28 -4.01
C LEU A 73 -2.87 -35.92 -3.94
N PHE A 74 -3.61 -34.83 -3.77
CA PHE A 74 -3.04 -33.50 -3.62
C PHE A 74 -2.22 -33.37 -2.34
N GLU A 75 -2.61 -34.06 -1.26
CA GLU A 75 -1.84 -34.06 -0.02
C GLU A 75 -0.49 -34.75 -0.16
N GLU A 76 -0.40 -35.78 -1.01
CA GLU A 76 0.84 -36.51 -1.28
C GLU A 76 1.82 -35.73 -2.16
N VAL A 77 1.37 -34.68 -2.86
CA VAL A 77 2.21 -33.84 -3.72
C VAL A 77 2.96 -32.80 -2.89
N GLU A 78 4.29 -32.74 -3.07
CA GLU A 78 5.15 -31.70 -2.50
C GLU A 78 4.87 -30.34 -3.16
N GLN A 79 4.91 -29.25 -2.40
CA GLN A 79 4.47 -27.92 -2.86
C GLN A 79 5.22 -27.45 -4.13
N ASP A 80 6.52 -27.70 -4.22
CA ASP A 80 7.38 -27.34 -5.35
C ASP A 80 7.11 -28.16 -6.63
N ARG A 81 6.44 -29.31 -6.51
CA ARG A 81 6.12 -30.23 -7.62
C ARG A 81 4.70 -30.08 -8.16
N ILE A 82 3.85 -29.29 -7.49
CA ILE A 82 2.42 -29.06 -7.83
C ILE A 82 2.18 -28.66 -9.29
N PHE A 83 3.18 -28.11 -9.96
CA PHE A 83 3.04 -27.59 -11.33
C PHE A 83 3.89 -28.31 -12.38
N THR A 84 4.65 -29.34 -11.98
CA THR A 84 5.64 -30.01 -12.84
C THR A 84 5.38 -31.50 -12.94
N ASP A 85 5.10 -32.16 -11.82
CA ASP A 85 4.95 -33.61 -11.76
C ASP A 85 3.87 -33.96 -10.73
N VAL A 86 2.64 -34.03 -11.21
CA VAL A 86 1.45 -34.31 -10.39
C VAL A 86 0.66 -35.48 -10.95
N PRO A 87 -0.09 -36.22 -10.12
CA PRO A 87 -1.01 -37.24 -10.58
C PRO A 87 -2.01 -36.68 -11.61
N ASP A 88 -2.39 -37.49 -12.61
CA ASP A 88 -3.31 -37.10 -13.68
C ASP A 88 -4.59 -36.45 -13.14
N LEU A 89 -5.16 -37.01 -12.06
CA LEU A 89 -6.38 -36.47 -11.45
C LEU A 89 -6.18 -35.04 -10.92
N VAL A 90 -5.03 -34.75 -10.31
CA VAL A 90 -4.70 -33.42 -9.79
C VAL A 90 -4.57 -32.42 -10.94
N ALA A 91 -3.89 -32.83 -12.03
CA ALA A 91 -3.79 -32.02 -13.24
C ALA A 91 -5.16 -31.76 -13.87
N ASP A 92 -6.00 -32.79 -14.01
CA ASP A 92 -7.32 -32.70 -14.64
C ASP A 92 -8.27 -31.78 -13.85
N VAL A 93 -8.34 -31.93 -12.52
CA VAL A 93 -9.13 -31.06 -11.65
C VAL A 93 -8.61 -29.62 -11.69
N GLY A 94 -7.29 -29.44 -11.74
CA GLY A 94 -6.68 -28.12 -11.92
C GLY A 94 -7.07 -27.44 -13.22
N CYS A 95 -6.91 -28.14 -14.35
CA CYS A 95 -7.33 -27.66 -15.66
C CYS A 95 -8.82 -27.34 -15.69
N TYR A 96 -9.64 -28.20 -15.11
CA TYR A 96 -11.08 -28.01 -14.99
C TYR A 96 -11.44 -26.69 -14.32
N PHE A 97 -10.86 -26.36 -13.15
CA PHE A 97 -11.13 -25.08 -12.50
C PHE A 97 -10.62 -23.88 -13.31
N CYS A 98 -9.45 -24.00 -13.95
CA CYS A 98 -8.90 -22.93 -14.80
C CYS A 98 -9.79 -22.62 -16.00
N GLU A 99 -10.48 -23.62 -16.55
CA GLU A 99 -11.43 -23.44 -17.64
C GLU A 99 -12.75 -22.82 -17.17
N LEU A 100 -13.20 -23.17 -15.97
CA LEU A 100 -14.46 -22.67 -15.41
C LEU A 100 -14.38 -21.24 -14.85
N VAL A 101 -13.22 -20.81 -14.36
CA VAL A 101 -13.02 -19.44 -13.82
C VAL A 101 -12.72 -18.49 -14.99
N PRO A 102 -13.68 -17.65 -15.44
CA PRO A 102 -13.47 -16.85 -16.64
C PRO A 102 -12.48 -15.71 -16.35
N ASN A 103 -11.40 -15.64 -17.13
CA ASN A 103 -10.39 -14.57 -17.00
C ASN A 103 -10.99 -13.14 -17.10
N LYS A 104 -12.14 -12.98 -17.77
CA LYS A 104 -12.88 -11.70 -17.84
C LYS A 104 -13.35 -11.17 -16.48
N GLN A 105 -13.47 -12.05 -15.49
CA GLN A 105 -13.92 -11.71 -14.14
C GLN A 105 -12.77 -11.32 -13.20
N ALA A 106 -11.53 -11.57 -13.60
CA ALA A 106 -10.34 -11.26 -12.79
C ALA A 106 -10.31 -9.81 -12.31
N TYR A 107 -10.71 -8.86 -13.16
CA TYR A 107 -10.77 -7.45 -12.75
C TYR A 107 -11.79 -7.18 -11.65
N GLN A 108 -12.94 -7.87 -11.63
CA GLN A 108 -13.93 -7.67 -10.57
C GLN A 108 -13.41 -8.19 -9.22
N VAL A 109 -12.64 -9.28 -9.24
CA VAL A 109 -12.00 -9.86 -8.06
C VAL A 109 -10.86 -8.97 -7.55
N ALA A 110 -10.11 -8.34 -8.46
CA ALA A 110 -8.95 -7.50 -8.10
C ALA A 110 -9.29 -6.03 -7.79
N ALA A 111 -10.41 -5.49 -8.28
CA ALA A 111 -10.69 -4.05 -8.20
C ALA A 111 -11.44 -3.59 -6.95
N ASN A 112 -11.96 -4.51 -6.14
CA ASN A 112 -12.84 -4.19 -5.02
C ASN A 112 -12.24 -4.68 -3.72
N TRP A 113 -12.48 -3.93 -2.64
CA TRP A 113 -12.15 -4.36 -1.30
C TRP A 113 -13.33 -4.14 -0.34
N PRO A 114 -13.78 -5.18 0.38
CA PRO A 114 -13.29 -6.56 0.32
C PRO A 114 -13.48 -7.19 -1.08
N PRO A 115 -12.66 -8.19 -1.47
CA PRO A 115 -12.79 -8.79 -2.79
C PRO A 115 -14.15 -9.49 -2.95
N LEU A 116 -14.76 -9.36 -4.13
CA LEU A 116 -16.12 -9.82 -4.40
C LEU A 116 -16.12 -11.05 -5.32
N ILE A 117 -17.03 -12.00 -5.09
CA ILE A 117 -17.27 -13.06 -6.08
C ILE A 117 -17.92 -12.44 -7.31
N PRO A 118 -17.36 -12.68 -8.50
CA PRO A 118 -17.91 -12.18 -9.73
C PRO A 118 -19.25 -12.87 -10.06
N GLN A 119 -20.32 -12.09 -10.17
CA GLN A 119 -21.68 -12.58 -10.48
C GLN A 119 -21.89 -12.94 -11.96
N GLY A 120 -20.84 -12.84 -12.79
CA GLY A 120 -20.94 -12.98 -14.25
C GLY A 120 -20.95 -14.42 -14.78
N SER A 121 -20.78 -15.43 -13.92
CA SER A 121 -20.75 -16.85 -14.31
C SER A 121 -21.81 -17.60 -13.53
N LEU A 122 -22.64 -18.37 -14.25
CA LEU A 122 -23.70 -19.20 -13.66
C LEU A 122 -23.16 -20.21 -12.64
N PHE A 123 -21.89 -20.58 -12.76
CA PHE A 123 -21.27 -21.61 -11.94
C PHE A 123 -20.40 -21.05 -10.81
N MET A 124 -20.22 -19.73 -10.70
CA MET A 124 -19.18 -19.18 -9.81
C MET A 124 -19.41 -19.55 -8.34
N ASN A 125 -20.65 -19.49 -7.86
CA ASN A 125 -20.96 -19.85 -6.47
C ASN A 125 -20.73 -21.34 -6.22
N SER A 126 -21.11 -22.22 -7.16
CA SER A 126 -20.86 -23.66 -7.07
C SER A 126 -19.37 -24.02 -7.17
N ILE A 127 -18.58 -23.25 -7.94
CA ILE A 127 -17.10 -23.35 -7.97
C ILE A 127 -16.53 -22.99 -6.60
N ILE A 128 -16.94 -21.85 -6.05
CA ILE A 128 -16.47 -21.37 -4.75
C ILE A 128 -16.81 -22.36 -3.65
N TYR A 129 -18.04 -22.89 -3.66
CA TYR A 129 -18.44 -23.95 -2.73
C TYR A 129 -17.55 -25.20 -2.86
N CYS A 130 -17.24 -25.62 -4.09
CA CYS A 130 -16.34 -26.74 -4.32
C CYS A 130 -14.93 -26.49 -3.77
N LEU A 131 -14.35 -25.31 -4.01
CA LEU A 131 -13.03 -24.92 -3.50
C LEU A 131 -12.99 -24.81 -1.98
N VAL A 132 -14.06 -24.29 -1.37
CA VAL A 132 -14.24 -24.22 0.08
C VAL A 132 -14.31 -25.64 0.69
N ARG A 133 -15.00 -26.57 0.03
CA ARG A 133 -15.02 -27.99 0.46
C ARG A 133 -13.65 -28.65 0.38
N ILE A 134 -12.85 -28.33 -0.65
CA ILE A 134 -11.47 -28.80 -0.74
C ILE A 134 -10.65 -28.25 0.43
N LEU A 135 -10.66 -26.94 0.68
CA LEU A 135 -9.93 -26.31 1.79
C LEU A 135 -10.30 -26.90 3.17
N HIS A 136 -11.58 -27.19 3.37
CA HIS A 136 -12.08 -27.83 4.58
C HIS A 136 -11.55 -29.25 4.77
N SER A 137 -11.33 -29.98 3.68
CA SER A 137 -10.93 -31.39 3.68
C SER A 137 -9.41 -31.58 3.75
N LEU A 138 -8.64 -30.58 3.33
CA LEU A 138 -7.18 -30.61 3.37
C LEU A 138 -6.63 -30.37 4.78
N THR A 139 -5.45 -30.92 5.04
CA THR A 139 -4.63 -30.66 6.23
C THR A 139 -3.70 -29.46 6.03
N ASP A 140 -3.17 -29.27 4.82
CA ASP A 140 -2.32 -28.13 4.44
C ASP A 140 -3.04 -27.18 3.46
N GLN A 141 -3.76 -26.21 4.02
CA GLN A 141 -4.45 -25.19 3.22
C GLN A 141 -3.48 -24.23 2.52
N SER A 142 -2.29 -23.99 3.08
CA SER A 142 -1.30 -23.09 2.50
C SER A 142 -0.82 -23.61 1.15
N LYS A 143 -0.59 -24.94 1.05
CA LYS A 143 -0.26 -25.62 -0.20
C LYS A 143 -1.35 -25.47 -1.26
N PHE A 144 -2.63 -25.51 -0.88
CA PHE A 144 -3.74 -25.28 -1.81
C PHE A 144 -3.86 -23.82 -2.23
N PHE A 145 -3.61 -22.86 -1.34
CA PHE A 145 -3.53 -21.45 -1.75
C PHE A 145 -2.34 -21.18 -2.66
N HIS A 146 -1.19 -21.85 -2.47
CA HIS A 146 -0.10 -21.82 -3.43
C HIS A 146 -0.57 -22.28 -4.81
N PHE A 147 -1.29 -23.40 -4.88
CA PHE A 147 -1.88 -23.90 -6.12
C PHE A 147 -2.81 -22.86 -6.79
N ILE A 148 -3.72 -22.24 -6.03
CA ILE A 148 -4.64 -21.22 -6.56
C ILE A 148 -3.88 -19.98 -7.07
N LYS A 149 -2.96 -19.45 -6.26
CA LYS A 149 -2.21 -18.21 -6.56
C LYS A 149 -1.51 -18.27 -7.92
N TYR A 150 -0.89 -19.40 -8.25
CA TYR A 150 -0.07 -19.58 -9.45
C TYR A 150 -0.77 -20.35 -10.58
N GLY A 151 -1.93 -20.97 -10.32
CA GLY A 151 -2.64 -21.81 -11.28
C GLY A 151 -3.86 -21.16 -11.94
N PHE A 152 -4.68 -20.40 -11.20
CA PHE A 152 -6.07 -20.15 -11.60
C PHE A 152 -6.25 -19.04 -12.65
N TYR A 153 -5.47 -17.97 -12.55
CA TYR A 153 -5.58 -16.82 -13.44
C TYR A 153 -4.39 -16.72 -14.38
N LYS A 154 -4.67 -16.28 -15.61
CA LYS A 154 -3.62 -15.97 -16.58
C LYS A 154 -2.85 -14.73 -16.09
N LYS A 155 -1.55 -14.68 -16.38
CA LYS A 155 -0.71 -13.49 -16.11
C LYS A 155 -1.32 -12.21 -16.67
N VAL A 156 -1.77 -12.28 -17.93
CA VAL A 156 -2.46 -11.18 -18.60
C VAL A 156 -3.96 -11.35 -18.38
N TRP A 157 -4.45 -10.77 -17.29
CA TRP A 157 -5.85 -10.90 -16.87
C TRP A 157 -6.72 -9.68 -17.19
N THR A 158 -6.16 -8.64 -17.81
CA THR A 158 -6.85 -7.37 -18.13
C THR A 158 -6.47 -6.85 -19.52
N SER A 159 -7.40 -6.16 -20.17
CA SER A 159 -7.15 -5.45 -21.43
C SER A 159 -6.48 -4.09 -21.24
N LYS A 160 -6.61 -3.49 -20.04
CA LYS A 160 -5.91 -2.27 -19.63
C LYS A 160 -4.54 -2.61 -19.06
N SER A 161 -3.69 -3.12 -19.93
CA SER A 161 -2.37 -3.61 -19.58
C SER A 161 -1.29 -2.54 -19.79
N CYS A 162 -0.23 -2.61 -18.99
CA CYS A 162 0.98 -1.84 -19.13
C CYS A 162 1.74 -2.15 -20.45
N TYR A 163 1.43 -3.23 -21.17
CA TYR A 163 2.04 -3.49 -22.50
C TYR A 163 1.68 -2.44 -23.54
N THR A 164 0.54 -1.76 -23.35
CA THR A 164 0.04 -0.80 -24.32
C THR A 164 -0.11 0.56 -23.66
N ASN A 165 0.61 1.54 -24.19
CA ASN A 165 0.38 2.92 -23.79
C ASN A 165 -0.72 3.54 -24.67
N GLN A 166 -1.69 4.20 -24.04
CA GLN A 166 -2.79 4.82 -24.77
C GLN A 166 -2.41 6.17 -25.40
N TYR A 167 -1.32 6.78 -24.94
CA TYR A 167 -0.91 8.12 -25.34
C TYR A 167 0.30 8.12 -26.27
N LEU A 168 1.22 7.16 -26.07
CA LEU A 168 2.55 7.21 -26.67
C LEU A 168 2.88 5.92 -27.42
N LEU A 169 3.29 6.02 -28.69
CA LEU A 169 3.82 4.89 -29.45
C LEU A 169 5.35 4.89 -29.47
N SER A 170 5.97 6.06 -29.62
CA SER A 170 7.42 6.20 -29.66
C SER A 170 7.85 7.55 -29.10
N VAL A 171 9.02 7.57 -28.44
CA VAL A 171 9.72 8.79 -28.04
C VAL A 171 11.22 8.56 -28.10
N CYS A 172 11.98 9.58 -28.48
CA CYS A 172 13.43 9.63 -28.30
C CYS A 172 13.93 11.07 -28.16
N ARG A 173 15.12 11.22 -27.58
CA ARG A 173 15.90 12.45 -27.73
C ARG A 173 16.40 12.53 -29.17
N ALA A 174 16.41 13.73 -29.72
CA ALA A 174 16.69 13.96 -31.13
C ALA A 174 17.56 15.20 -31.34
N THR A 175 18.44 15.09 -32.33
CA THR A 175 19.12 16.21 -32.96
C THR A 175 18.36 16.60 -34.22
N TYR A 176 17.89 17.85 -34.27
CA TYR A 176 17.20 18.42 -35.42
C TYR A 176 17.90 19.72 -35.83
N LYS A 177 18.29 19.82 -37.11
CA LYS A 177 19.06 20.97 -37.64
C LYS A 177 20.26 21.34 -36.76
N GLU A 178 21.08 20.35 -36.44
CA GLU A 178 22.30 20.48 -35.62
C GLU A 178 22.09 20.82 -34.14
N ASN A 179 20.85 21.02 -33.69
CA ASN A 179 20.54 21.26 -32.28
C ASN A 179 20.08 19.95 -31.60
N PRO A 180 20.78 19.45 -30.56
CA PRO A 180 20.48 18.18 -29.87
C PRO A 180 19.35 18.28 -28.83
N ASN A 181 18.74 19.45 -28.66
CA ASN A 181 17.76 19.71 -27.61
C ASN A 181 16.33 19.50 -28.09
N TYR A 182 16.03 18.34 -28.70
CA TYR A 182 14.67 17.98 -29.07
C TYR A 182 14.20 16.66 -28.48
N TRP A 183 12.89 16.56 -28.31
CA TRP A 183 12.13 15.32 -28.16
C TRP A 183 11.34 15.07 -29.44
N ALA A 184 11.51 13.90 -30.03
CA ALA A 184 10.71 13.42 -31.16
C ALA A 184 9.72 12.37 -30.65
N ILE A 185 8.43 12.58 -30.91
CA ILE A 185 7.34 11.77 -30.34
C ILE A 185 6.36 11.35 -31.43
N ILE A 186 5.87 10.11 -31.36
CA ILE A 186 4.66 9.65 -32.06
C ILE A 186 3.63 9.22 -31.05
N ASN A 187 2.43 9.83 -31.09
CA ASN A 187 1.30 9.42 -30.25
C ASN A 187 0.52 8.24 -30.87
N LYS A 188 -0.47 7.71 -30.13
CA LYS A 188 -1.30 6.57 -30.60
C LYS A 188 -2.10 6.85 -31.87
N ASP A 189 -2.43 8.10 -32.12
CA ASP A 189 -3.17 8.55 -33.30
C ASP A 189 -2.26 8.77 -34.54
N ARG A 190 -0.99 8.33 -34.47
CA ARG A 190 0.02 8.55 -35.51
C ARG A 190 0.22 10.03 -35.83
N GLN A 191 0.12 10.89 -34.82
CA GLN A 191 0.59 12.25 -34.89
C GLN A 191 2.04 12.28 -34.40
N PHE A 192 2.93 12.72 -35.29
CA PHE A 192 4.30 13.05 -34.94
C PHE A 192 4.37 14.46 -34.37
N LYS A 193 5.15 14.62 -33.30
CA LYS A 193 5.42 15.91 -32.69
C LYS A 193 6.89 16.06 -32.37
N LEU A 194 7.42 17.26 -32.60
CA LEU A 194 8.78 17.63 -32.27
C LEU A 194 8.75 18.76 -31.24
N TYR A 195 9.34 18.53 -30.07
CA TYR A 195 9.42 19.50 -28.99
C TYR A 195 10.87 19.97 -28.83
N GLU A 196 11.09 21.28 -28.81
CA GLU A 196 12.38 21.88 -28.41
C GLU A 196 12.43 21.98 -26.89
N ILE A 197 13.54 21.58 -26.30
CA ILE A 197 13.82 21.70 -24.87
C ILE A 197 14.50 23.06 -24.65
N LYS A 198 13.86 23.91 -23.85
CA LYS A 198 14.39 25.21 -23.44
C LYS A 198 14.29 25.34 -21.93
N ASP A 199 15.42 25.48 -21.27
CA ASP A 199 15.51 25.57 -19.81
C ASP A 199 14.68 24.42 -19.18
N ASP A 200 13.65 24.76 -18.41
CA ASP A 200 12.77 23.80 -17.71
C ASP A 200 11.47 23.48 -18.46
N LYS A 201 11.35 23.82 -19.75
CA LYS A 201 10.12 23.64 -20.53
C LYS A 201 10.36 22.99 -21.89
N CYS A 202 9.31 22.36 -22.40
CA CYS A 202 9.26 21.81 -23.75
C CYS A 202 8.30 22.63 -24.61
N GLU A 203 8.78 23.20 -25.71
CA GLU A 203 7.98 23.95 -26.69
C GLU A 203 7.71 23.11 -27.94
N GLU A 204 6.45 22.91 -28.30
CA GLU A 204 6.08 22.23 -29.55
C GLU A 204 6.49 23.07 -30.77
N LYS A 205 7.31 22.50 -31.68
CA LYS A 205 7.77 23.17 -32.91
C LYS A 205 7.14 22.63 -34.16
N MET A 206 6.72 21.37 -34.13
CA MET A 206 6.12 20.69 -35.27
C MET A 206 5.10 19.69 -34.75
N SER A 207 3.98 19.57 -35.46
CA SER A 207 2.97 18.53 -35.24
C SER A 207 2.37 18.15 -36.59
N GLU A 208 2.51 16.89 -36.96
CA GLU A 208 2.13 16.38 -38.29
C GLU A 208 1.47 15.01 -38.19
N THR A 209 0.50 14.73 -39.07
CA THR A 209 -0.08 13.38 -39.16
C THR A 209 0.76 12.52 -40.09
N ILE A 210 1.19 11.36 -39.61
CA ILE A 210 2.21 10.56 -40.30
C ILE A 210 1.64 9.28 -40.92
N LEU A 211 2.18 8.94 -42.09
CA LEU A 211 1.95 7.66 -42.74
C LEU A 211 2.92 6.61 -42.22
N LYS A 212 4.21 6.96 -42.19
CA LYS A 212 5.31 6.04 -41.85
C LYS A 212 6.54 6.80 -41.35
N ALA A 213 7.40 6.10 -40.61
CA ALA A 213 8.78 6.51 -40.35
C ALA A 213 9.74 5.54 -41.03
N TYR A 214 10.73 6.07 -41.75
CA TYR A 214 11.84 5.32 -42.31
C TYR A 214 13.06 5.50 -41.42
N VAL A 215 13.74 4.41 -41.08
CA VAL A 215 14.85 4.42 -40.15
C VAL A 215 16.11 3.91 -40.84
N ARG A 216 17.20 4.66 -40.71
CA ARG A 216 18.54 4.25 -41.12
C ARG A 216 19.36 3.99 -39.87
N THR A 217 19.23 2.79 -39.34
CA THR A 217 19.73 2.40 -38.01
C THR A 217 21.23 2.66 -37.82
N LYS A 218 22.05 2.43 -38.85
CA LYS A 218 23.50 2.70 -38.81
C LYS A 218 23.85 4.19 -38.69
N GLU A 219 23.04 5.05 -39.32
CA GLU A 219 23.23 6.50 -39.33
C GLU A 219 22.52 7.19 -38.16
N LYS A 220 21.70 6.43 -37.41
CA LYS A 220 20.78 6.94 -36.39
C LYS A 220 19.76 7.93 -36.93
N ILE A 221 19.46 7.90 -38.23
CA ILE A 221 18.56 8.85 -38.88
C ILE A 221 17.15 8.28 -38.93
N VAL A 222 16.18 9.10 -38.57
CA VAL A 222 14.74 8.82 -38.71
C VAL A 222 14.14 9.87 -39.64
N GLU A 223 13.48 9.39 -40.68
CA GLU A 223 12.76 10.19 -41.67
C GLU A 223 11.25 9.98 -41.51
N ILE A 224 10.53 11.05 -41.20
CA ILE A 224 9.09 11.06 -40.98
C ILE A 224 8.39 11.45 -42.28
N VAL A 225 7.49 10.59 -42.74
CA VAL A 225 6.71 10.80 -43.96
C VAL A 225 5.25 10.99 -43.61
N ASN A 226 4.68 12.12 -44.06
CA ASN A 226 3.29 12.47 -43.80
C ASN A 226 2.31 11.67 -44.69
N ILE A 227 1.02 11.91 -44.50
CA ILE A 227 -0.05 11.28 -45.29
C ILE A 227 0.01 11.60 -46.79
N ASP A 228 0.61 12.73 -47.16
CA ASP A 228 0.82 13.15 -48.56
C ASP A 228 2.09 12.51 -49.18
N GLN A 229 2.72 11.56 -48.49
CA GLN A 229 3.97 10.91 -48.88
C GLN A 229 5.15 11.88 -49.02
N LYS A 230 5.09 13.05 -48.36
CA LYS A 230 6.18 14.01 -48.30
C LYS A 230 6.96 13.85 -47.00
N THR A 231 8.27 14.07 -47.06
CA THR A 231 9.13 14.11 -45.88
C THR A 231 8.78 15.33 -45.04
N ALA A 232 8.20 15.10 -43.86
CA ALA A 232 7.81 16.14 -42.92
C ALA A 232 8.98 16.54 -42.01
N CYS A 233 9.78 15.57 -41.57
CA CYS A 233 10.89 15.79 -40.66
C CYS A 233 11.98 14.75 -40.88
N VAL A 234 13.24 15.17 -40.76
CA VAL A 234 14.39 14.27 -40.65
C VAL A 234 15.16 14.67 -39.41
N PHE A 235 15.39 13.74 -38.50
CA PHE A 235 16.15 13.96 -37.28
C PHE A 235 17.09 12.80 -37.01
N GLN A 236 18.09 13.03 -36.15
CA GLN A 236 19.02 12.00 -35.72
C GLN A 236 18.73 11.62 -34.26
N THR A 237 18.60 10.33 -33.96
CA THR A 237 18.52 9.84 -32.58
C THR A 237 19.88 9.92 -31.92
N HIS A 238 19.92 10.14 -30.61
CA HIS A 238 21.18 10.21 -29.87
C HIS A 238 21.84 8.83 -29.73
N SER A 239 21.05 7.78 -29.49
CA SER A 239 21.53 6.39 -29.40
C SER A 239 21.10 5.53 -30.59
N GLY A 240 21.91 4.52 -30.90
CA GLY A 240 21.60 3.53 -31.94
C GLY A 240 20.47 2.58 -31.53
N GLU A 241 20.36 2.28 -30.24
CA GLU A 241 19.27 1.47 -29.66
C GLU A 241 17.91 2.14 -29.88
N GLN A 242 17.82 3.46 -29.74
CA GLN A 242 16.61 4.22 -30.08
C GLN A 242 16.28 4.10 -31.57
N ALA A 243 17.27 4.17 -32.47
CA ALA A 243 16.99 3.98 -33.90
C ALA A 243 16.41 2.59 -34.17
N VAL A 244 16.98 1.53 -33.58
CA VAL A 244 16.42 0.16 -33.66
C VAL A 244 14.97 0.14 -33.17
N PHE A 245 14.66 0.79 -32.05
CA PHE A 245 13.30 0.86 -31.54
C PHE A 245 12.33 1.54 -32.52
N TRP A 246 12.72 2.67 -33.12
CA TRP A 246 11.90 3.35 -34.12
C TRP A 246 11.63 2.47 -35.36
N GLU A 247 12.57 1.59 -35.73
CA GLU A 247 12.39 0.61 -36.81
C GLU A 247 11.33 -0.44 -36.42
N THR A 248 11.29 -0.85 -35.15
CA THR A 248 10.32 -1.83 -34.63
C THR A 248 8.90 -1.30 -34.45
N LEU A 249 8.68 0.02 -34.53
CA LEU A 249 7.37 0.67 -34.32
C LEU A 249 6.24 0.06 -35.17
N TYR A 250 6.56 -0.32 -36.41
CA TYR A 250 5.62 -0.91 -37.36
C TYR A 250 5.68 -2.43 -37.40
N SER A 251 6.53 -3.04 -36.58
CA SER A 251 6.59 -4.49 -36.44
C SER A 251 5.41 -5.00 -35.60
N ARG A 252 5.21 -6.32 -35.60
CA ARG A 252 4.22 -6.96 -34.73
C ARG A 252 4.63 -6.93 -33.25
N GLN A 253 5.94 -6.85 -32.98
CA GLN A 253 6.50 -6.86 -31.64
C GLN A 253 6.62 -5.41 -31.15
N LYS A 254 5.77 -5.03 -30.20
CA LYS A 254 5.80 -3.70 -29.60
C LYS A 254 6.65 -3.74 -28.32
N ILE A 255 7.57 -2.80 -28.17
CA ILE A 255 8.29 -2.61 -26.92
C ILE A 255 7.45 -1.67 -26.04
N PRO A 256 7.09 -2.06 -24.80
CA PRO A 256 6.32 -1.20 -23.91
C PRO A 256 7.12 0.03 -23.48
N PHE A 257 6.44 1.16 -23.33
CA PHE A 257 6.99 2.31 -22.61
C PHE A 257 7.14 1.92 -21.13
N PRO A 258 8.16 2.35 -20.38
CA PRO A 258 9.25 3.27 -20.72
C PRO A 258 10.54 2.61 -21.26
N PHE A 259 10.54 1.32 -21.62
CA PHE A 259 11.77 0.52 -21.82
C PHE A 259 12.58 0.81 -23.09
N PHE A 260 12.22 1.85 -23.83
CA PHE A 260 12.96 2.37 -24.97
C PHE A 260 13.51 3.79 -24.71
N MET A 261 13.38 4.28 -23.48
CA MET A 261 13.96 5.55 -23.04
C MET A 261 15.25 5.30 -22.28
N PHE A 262 16.35 5.85 -22.79
CA PHE A 262 17.70 5.63 -22.26
C PHE A 262 18.42 6.94 -21.91
N GLU A 263 17.73 8.07 -22.03
CA GLU A 263 18.35 9.39 -21.93
C GLU A 263 17.44 10.35 -21.19
N SER A 264 17.98 10.95 -20.12
CA SER A 264 17.32 11.99 -19.35
C SER A 264 17.39 13.35 -20.05
N ALA A 265 16.47 14.23 -19.68
CA ALA A 265 16.54 15.66 -19.97
C ALA A 265 16.06 16.45 -18.76
N ASP A 266 16.30 17.76 -18.77
CA ASP A 266 15.84 18.65 -17.71
C ASP A 266 14.30 18.83 -17.74
N ALA A 267 13.72 18.78 -18.94
CA ALA A 267 12.28 18.88 -19.15
C ALA A 267 11.73 17.77 -20.06
N TYR A 268 10.49 17.35 -19.79
CA TYR A 268 9.76 16.33 -20.53
C TYR A 268 8.44 16.89 -21.09
N PRO A 269 8.02 16.53 -22.31
CA PRO A 269 6.71 16.88 -22.85
C PRO A 269 5.54 16.27 -22.07
N ASP A 270 4.42 16.98 -21.98
CA ASP A 270 3.21 16.55 -21.23
C ASP A 270 2.69 15.16 -21.54
N VAL A 271 2.86 14.71 -22.78
CA VAL A 271 2.45 13.37 -23.21
C VAL A 271 3.25 12.27 -22.52
N MET A 272 4.51 12.52 -22.12
CA MET A 272 5.32 11.57 -21.37
C MET A 272 4.85 11.42 -19.92
N TYR A 273 4.46 12.52 -19.26
CA TYR A 273 3.85 12.45 -17.93
C TYR A 273 2.55 11.65 -17.95
N ARG A 274 1.68 11.89 -18.96
CA ARG A 274 0.44 11.12 -19.17
C ARG A 274 0.71 9.65 -19.48
N ALA A 275 1.71 9.37 -20.31
CA ALA A 275 2.13 8.01 -20.62
C ALA A 275 2.62 7.28 -19.37
N MET A 276 3.44 7.93 -18.54
CA MET A 276 3.95 7.37 -17.30
C MET A 276 2.84 7.11 -16.27
N TYR A 277 1.93 8.08 -16.10
CA TYR A 277 0.76 7.90 -15.25
C TYR A 277 -0.08 6.68 -15.68
N ASN A 278 -0.38 6.54 -16.97
CA ASN A 278 -1.14 5.40 -17.50
C ASN A 278 -0.42 4.05 -17.34
N MET A 279 0.91 4.04 -17.39
CA MET A 279 1.70 2.83 -17.16
C MET A 279 1.60 2.34 -15.73
N PHE A 280 1.86 3.22 -14.76
CA PHE A 280 1.81 2.85 -13.35
C PHE A 280 0.40 2.52 -12.89
N THR A 281 -0.60 3.18 -13.46
CA THR A 281 -2.00 2.93 -13.17
C THR A 281 -2.60 1.88 -14.10
N ALA A 282 -1.81 1.03 -14.75
CA ALA A 282 -2.34 -0.13 -15.44
C ALA A 282 -3.01 -1.10 -14.46
N ASN A 283 -3.91 -1.95 -14.94
CA ASN A 283 -4.63 -2.88 -14.06
C ASN A 283 -3.79 -4.13 -13.73
N ASP A 284 -2.84 -4.53 -14.58
CA ASP A 284 -2.14 -5.82 -14.47
C ASP A 284 -1.03 -5.86 -13.41
N SER A 285 -0.66 -4.71 -12.84
CA SER A 285 0.38 -4.56 -11.82
C SER A 285 1.78 -5.06 -12.20
N VAL A 286 2.02 -5.45 -13.45
CA VAL A 286 3.29 -6.03 -13.91
C VAL A 286 4.45 -5.04 -13.75
N LEU A 287 4.23 -3.76 -14.09
CA LEU A 287 5.24 -2.74 -13.89
C LEU A 287 5.52 -2.49 -12.39
N LEU A 288 4.47 -2.49 -11.55
CA LEU A 288 4.61 -2.36 -10.10
C LEU A 288 5.44 -3.52 -9.54
N TRP A 289 5.14 -4.75 -9.95
CA TRP A 289 5.88 -5.94 -9.52
C TRP A 289 7.32 -5.93 -10.02
N SER A 290 7.53 -5.41 -11.23
CA SER A 290 8.88 -5.26 -11.76
C SER A 290 9.70 -4.28 -10.91
N PHE A 291 9.07 -3.19 -10.46
CA PHE A 291 9.66 -2.26 -9.51
C PHE A 291 9.91 -2.88 -8.13
N LEU A 292 8.98 -3.67 -7.61
CA LEU A 292 9.09 -4.31 -6.30
C LEU A 292 10.22 -5.35 -6.21
N ASN A 293 10.59 -5.97 -7.34
CA ASN A 293 11.74 -6.87 -7.45
C ASN A 293 13.07 -6.13 -7.64
N SER A 294 13.05 -4.80 -7.77
CA SER A 294 14.28 -4.02 -7.80
C SER A 294 14.88 -3.88 -6.40
N ASN A 295 16.17 -3.57 -6.31
CA ASN A 295 16.81 -3.15 -5.07
C ASN A 295 16.73 -1.62 -4.87
N LYS A 296 15.88 -0.91 -5.64
CA LYS A 296 15.80 0.55 -5.59
C LYS A 296 14.87 1.01 -4.47
N LEU A 297 15.48 1.31 -3.34
CA LEU A 297 14.81 1.70 -2.10
C LEU A 297 14.77 3.22 -1.89
N GLU A 298 14.22 3.95 -2.87
CA GLU A 298 14.13 5.43 -2.81
C GLU A 298 12.79 5.90 -2.20
N PRO A 299 12.79 6.62 -1.06
CA PRO A 299 11.54 7.01 -0.40
C PRO A 299 10.66 7.95 -1.25
N LYS A 300 11.26 8.82 -2.07
CA LYS A 300 10.51 9.73 -2.96
C LYS A 300 9.76 9.01 -4.07
N ILE A 301 10.25 7.86 -4.53
CA ILE A 301 9.52 7.01 -5.49
C ILE A 301 8.23 6.50 -4.84
N TRP A 302 8.30 6.02 -3.60
CA TRP A 302 7.14 5.53 -2.88
C TRP A 302 6.10 6.61 -2.57
N GLU A 303 6.54 7.81 -2.14
CA GLU A 303 5.66 8.97 -2.00
C GLU A 303 4.95 9.29 -3.33
N SER A 304 5.67 9.23 -4.45
CA SER A 304 5.13 9.48 -5.79
C SER A 304 4.11 8.42 -6.23
N LEU A 305 4.38 7.14 -5.94
CA LEU A 305 3.46 6.04 -6.23
C LEU A 305 2.16 6.18 -5.44
N VAL A 306 2.23 6.48 -4.14
CA VAL A 306 1.04 6.69 -3.31
C VAL A 306 0.18 7.81 -3.90
N TYR A 307 0.76 8.96 -4.27
CA TYR A 307 -0.01 10.03 -4.89
C TYR A 307 -0.66 9.62 -6.21
N ILE A 308 0.09 8.97 -7.11
CA ILE A 308 -0.42 8.53 -8.42
C ILE A 308 -1.58 7.54 -8.26
N TYR A 309 -1.44 6.56 -7.38
CA TYR A 309 -2.48 5.56 -7.15
C TYR A 309 -3.69 6.11 -6.39
N ALA A 310 -3.50 7.07 -5.48
CA ALA A 310 -4.60 7.79 -4.85
C ALA A 310 -5.42 8.58 -5.87
N HIS A 311 -4.76 9.37 -6.73
CA HIS A 311 -5.44 10.09 -7.81
C HIS A 311 -6.14 9.14 -8.81
N ALA A 312 -5.56 7.97 -9.07
CA ALA A 312 -6.17 6.98 -9.95
C ALA A 312 -7.34 6.21 -9.31
N LYS A 313 -7.66 6.44 -8.03
CA LYS A 313 -8.57 5.62 -7.21
C LYS A 313 -8.18 4.13 -7.22
N LYS A 314 -6.88 3.86 -7.07
CA LYS A 314 -6.28 2.52 -7.15
C LYS A 314 -5.40 2.17 -5.95
N MET A 315 -5.54 2.87 -4.82
CA MET A 315 -4.75 2.55 -3.62
C MET A 315 -4.89 1.10 -3.16
N ILE A 316 -6.05 0.47 -3.39
CA ILE A 316 -6.25 -0.97 -3.17
C ILE A 316 -5.25 -1.78 -3.99
N PHE A 317 -5.17 -1.57 -5.30
CA PHE A 317 -4.22 -2.27 -6.18
C PHE A 317 -2.75 -2.06 -5.76
N LEU A 318 -2.40 -0.86 -5.29
CA LEU A 318 -1.05 -0.60 -4.80
C LEU A 318 -0.76 -1.42 -3.53
N ALA A 319 -1.66 -1.38 -2.55
CA ALA A 319 -1.52 -2.11 -1.30
C ALA A 319 -1.46 -3.62 -1.54
N GLU A 320 -2.41 -4.17 -2.28
CA GLU A 320 -2.44 -5.58 -2.69
C GLU A 320 -1.17 -5.97 -3.45
N GLY A 321 -0.71 -5.13 -4.37
CA GLY A 321 0.55 -5.32 -5.10
C GLY A 321 1.76 -5.47 -4.19
N VAL A 322 1.89 -4.57 -3.21
CA VAL A 322 2.98 -4.62 -2.22
C VAL A 322 2.87 -5.85 -1.33
N PHE A 323 1.68 -6.19 -0.83
CA PHE A 323 1.49 -7.31 0.09
C PHE A 323 1.62 -8.67 -0.58
N ALA A 324 1.07 -8.84 -1.79
CA ALA A 324 1.21 -10.05 -2.60
C ALA A 324 2.68 -10.35 -2.90
N HIS A 325 3.48 -9.30 -3.16
CA HIS A 325 4.91 -9.42 -3.41
C HIS A 325 5.70 -9.69 -2.12
N THR A 326 5.45 -8.92 -1.08
CA THR A 326 6.17 -9.03 0.21
C THR A 326 5.95 -10.38 0.87
N PHE A 327 4.70 -10.87 0.89
CA PHE A 327 4.34 -12.13 1.54
C PHE A 327 4.11 -13.25 0.51
N ASN A 328 4.94 -13.26 -0.54
CA ASN A 328 4.98 -14.38 -1.48
C ASN A 328 5.43 -15.67 -0.77
N ASP A 329 5.47 -16.78 -1.51
CA ASP A 329 5.80 -18.07 -0.90
C ASP A 329 7.28 -18.21 -0.51
N ASP A 330 8.16 -17.42 -1.13
CA ASP A 330 9.61 -17.44 -0.89
C ASP A 330 10.02 -16.63 0.37
N PHE A 331 9.11 -15.84 0.95
CA PHE A 331 9.41 -15.01 2.11
C PHE A 331 9.04 -15.71 3.42
N GLU A 332 10.02 -15.88 4.31
CA GLU A 332 9.83 -16.35 5.68
C GLU A 332 9.71 -15.17 6.64
N PHE A 333 8.49 -14.89 7.10
CA PHE A 333 8.24 -13.77 8.00
C PHE A 333 8.49 -14.13 9.47
N ASN A 334 9.30 -13.32 10.15
CA ASN A 334 9.70 -13.48 11.54
C ASN A 334 9.94 -12.13 12.25
N ILE A 335 10.35 -12.15 13.50
CA ILE A 335 10.58 -10.94 14.32
C ILE A 335 11.68 -10.05 13.74
N ASP A 336 12.75 -10.63 13.20
CA ASP A 336 13.88 -9.87 12.65
C ASP A 336 13.60 -9.32 11.25
N SER A 337 12.49 -9.73 10.65
CA SER A 337 12.04 -9.24 9.35
C SER A 337 11.87 -7.72 9.36
N PHE A 338 12.24 -7.13 8.23
CA PHE A 338 12.16 -5.69 7.99
C PHE A 338 12.98 -4.85 8.98
N SER A 339 14.08 -5.38 9.50
CA SER A 339 15.07 -4.60 10.26
C SER A 339 15.84 -3.61 9.39
N ILE A 340 15.97 -3.92 8.10
CA ILE A 340 16.53 -3.04 7.07
C ILE A 340 15.38 -2.47 6.25
N PRO A 341 15.46 -1.19 5.79
CA PRO A 341 14.50 -0.63 4.86
C PRO A 341 14.28 -1.54 3.64
N ASN A 342 13.04 -1.66 3.23
CA ASN A 342 12.58 -2.43 2.08
C ASN A 342 11.30 -1.80 1.50
N HIS A 343 10.83 -2.31 0.37
CA HIS A 343 9.64 -1.81 -0.31
C HIS A 343 8.39 -1.77 0.60
N PHE A 344 8.16 -2.78 1.44
CA PHE A 344 7.04 -2.82 2.39
C PHE A 344 7.12 -1.67 3.41
N THR A 345 8.27 -1.48 4.05
CA THR A 345 8.46 -0.39 5.03
C THR A 345 8.44 0.99 4.39
N LEU A 346 8.93 1.12 3.14
CA LEU A 346 8.90 2.39 2.42
C LEU A 346 7.50 2.75 1.94
N PHE A 347 6.69 1.75 1.57
CA PHE A 347 5.27 1.93 1.30
C PHE A 347 4.52 2.41 2.55
N ALA A 348 4.74 1.74 3.69
CA ALA A 348 4.18 2.17 4.98
C ALA A 348 4.59 3.60 5.32
N ARG A 349 5.88 3.93 5.22
CA ARG A 349 6.41 5.28 5.40
C ARG A 349 5.71 6.30 4.49
N ALA A 350 5.55 6.00 3.21
CA ALA A 350 4.94 6.91 2.24
C ALA A 350 3.46 7.16 2.55
N ILE A 351 2.68 6.12 2.86
CA ILE A 351 1.30 6.25 3.34
C ILE A 351 1.24 7.09 4.61
N GLY A 352 2.12 6.78 5.57
CA GLY A 352 2.27 7.52 6.80
C GLY A 352 2.41 9.00 6.50
N LYS A 353 3.42 9.37 5.72
CA LYS A 353 3.74 10.76 5.40
C LYS A 353 2.64 11.50 4.64
N VAL A 354 1.97 10.85 3.68
CA VAL A 354 0.92 11.49 2.88
C VAL A 354 -0.30 11.87 3.73
N TYR A 355 -0.66 11.03 4.70
CA TYR A 355 -1.88 11.19 5.51
C TYR A 355 -1.59 11.58 6.97
N PHE A 356 -0.32 11.84 7.34
CA PHE A 356 0.06 12.07 8.73
C PHE A 356 -0.50 13.36 9.32
N SER A 357 -0.67 14.42 8.50
CA SER A 357 -1.02 15.75 9.01
C SER A 357 -2.30 15.73 9.85
N LYS A 358 -3.32 14.97 9.41
CA LYS A 358 -4.58 14.81 10.14
C LYS A 358 -4.37 14.14 11.49
N TYR A 359 -3.62 13.03 11.52
CA TYR A 359 -3.28 12.33 12.75
C TYR A 359 -2.46 13.21 13.71
N ASN A 360 -1.56 14.02 13.16
CA ASN A 360 -0.74 14.94 13.93
C ASN A 360 -1.58 16.01 14.63
N ASP A 361 -2.43 16.68 13.88
CA ASP A 361 -3.22 17.81 14.36
C ASP A 361 -4.24 17.39 15.41
N GLU A 362 -4.88 16.24 15.23
CA GLU A 362 -5.93 15.75 16.14
C GLU A 362 -5.35 15.06 17.39
N PHE A 363 -4.17 14.42 17.28
CA PHE A 363 -3.67 13.53 18.32
C PHE A 363 -2.16 13.61 18.55
N PHE A 364 -1.34 13.44 17.52
CA PHE A 364 0.10 13.18 17.71
C PHE A 364 0.87 14.37 18.28
N ASN A 365 0.38 15.61 18.10
CA ASN A 365 0.92 16.81 18.76
C ASN A 365 0.99 16.68 20.29
N LYS A 366 0.12 15.86 20.91
CA LYS A 366 0.17 15.57 22.35
C LYS A 366 1.38 14.72 22.73
N ILE A 367 1.72 13.74 21.89
CA ILE A 367 2.94 12.91 22.06
C ILE A 367 4.18 13.77 21.85
N ILE A 368 4.18 14.63 20.83
CA ILE A 368 5.26 15.59 20.58
C ILE A 368 5.47 16.49 21.81
N SER A 369 4.40 17.12 22.30
CA SER A 369 4.44 18.01 23.46
C SER A 369 4.90 17.28 24.73
N LEU A 370 4.51 16.02 24.89
CA LEU A 370 4.95 15.19 26.01
C LEU A 370 6.46 14.94 25.97
N ILE A 371 7.03 14.64 24.80
CA ILE A 371 8.46 14.41 24.65
C ILE A 371 9.24 15.72 24.82
N ASP A 372 8.78 16.81 24.19
CA ASP A 372 9.42 18.12 24.28
C ASP A 372 9.36 18.75 25.68
N TYR A 373 8.47 18.28 26.56
CA TYR A 373 8.42 18.75 27.95
C TYR A 373 9.62 18.26 28.80
N HIS A 374 10.31 17.21 28.37
CA HIS A 374 11.43 16.59 29.08
C HIS A 374 12.77 17.12 28.58
N ASP A 375 13.08 18.38 28.89
CA ASP A 375 14.38 19.00 28.62
C ASP A 375 15.49 18.52 29.56
N ASP A 376 15.12 17.75 30.60
CA ASP A 376 15.99 17.20 31.63
C ASP A 376 16.68 15.89 31.24
N ILE A 377 16.25 15.24 30.15
CA ILE A 377 16.83 13.98 29.68
C ILE A 377 18.02 14.25 28.75
N ASP A 378 19.21 13.81 29.16
CA ASP A 378 20.38 13.82 28.28
C ASP A 378 20.21 12.79 27.16
N ALA A 379 19.92 13.30 25.96
CA ALA A 379 19.69 12.51 24.75
C ALA A 379 20.92 12.42 23.84
N ALA A 380 22.13 12.75 24.34
CA ALA A 380 23.36 12.61 23.58
C ALA A 380 23.76 11.13 23.38
N ASP A 381 23.51 10.30 24.40
CA ASP A 381 23.80 8.87 24.40
C ASP A 381 22.77 8.12 25.26
N ILE A 382 22.28 6.98 24.75
CA ILE A 382 21.36 6.09 25.47
C ILE A 382 21.94 5.59 26.80
N SER A 383 23.27 5.49 26.90
CA SER A 383 23.97 5.09 28.12
C SER A 383 23.82 6.12 29.25
N LEU A 384 23.60 7.40 28.91
CA LEU A 384 23.46 8.52 29.85
C LEU A 384 22.02 8.77 30.30
N VAL A 385 21.04 8.22 29.59
CA VAL A 385 19.61 8.39 29.89
C VAL A 385 19.25 7.87 31.28
N ASP A 386 18.59 8.69 32.09
CA ASP A 386 18.04 8.25 33.39
C ASP A 386 16.90 7.25 33.19
N GLU A 387 17.03 6.06 33.78
CA GLU A 387 16.08 4.96 33.61
C GLU A 387 14.70 5.30 34.20
N SER A 388 14.64 5.98 35.35
CA SER A 388 13.37 6.28 36.01
C SER A 388 12.54 7.31 35.21
N THR A 389 13.17 8.40 34.78
CA THR A 389 12.50 9.44 33.98
C THR A 389 12.12 8.89 32.61
N MET A 390 13.01 8.14 31.95
CA MET A 390 12.72 7.54 30.64
C MET A 390 11.59 6.49 30.72
N CYS A 391 11.54 5.68 31.78
CA CYS A 391 10.43 4.74 32.00
C CYS A 391 9.07 5.46 31.97
N ASN A 392 8.94 6.56 32.71
CA ASN A 392 7.69 7.30 32.78
C ASN A 392 7.31 7.91 31.43
N LEU A 393 8.26 8.54 30.75
CA LEU A 393 8.05 9.10 29.43
C LEU A 393 7.63 8.02 28.42
N LEU A 394 8.41 6.96 28.30
CA LEU A 394 8.18 5.86 27.36
C LEU A 394 6.82 5.20 27.58
N PHE A 395 6.46 4.83 28.81
CA PHE A 395 5.17 4.20 29.08
C PHE A 395 3.98 5.15 28.91
N ASN A 396 4.17 6.46 29.10
CA ASN A 396 3.15 7.44 28.76
C ASN A 396 2.97 7.52 27.24
N VAL A 397 4.04 7.55 26.45
CA VAL A 397 3.98 7.52 24.98
C VAL A 397 3.28 6.25 24.49
N LEU A 398 3.70 5.06 24.96
CA LEU A 398 3.06 3.78 24.63
C LEU A 398 1.56 3.78 24.99
N LYS A 399 1.21 4.30 26.17
CA LYS A 399 -0.18 4.43 26.61
C LYS A 399 -0.97 5.33 25.67
N TYR A 400 -0.45 6.49 25.31
CA TYR A 400 -1.12 7.41 24.39
C TYR A 400 -1.35 6.74 23.04
N ILE A 401 -0.33 6.12 22.44
CA ILE A 401 -0.44 5.44 21.14
C ILE A 401 -1.59 4.41 21.16
N VAL A 402 -1.62 3.53 22.16
CA VAL A 402 -2.68 2.51 22.31
C VAL A 402 -4.06 3.12 22.54
N GLN A 403 -4.15 4.23 23.26
CA GLN A 403 -5.42 4.94 23.48
C GLN A 403 -5.85 5.77 22.26
N GLY A 404 -4.94 6.05 21.34
CA GLY A 404 -5.14 6.90 20.17
C GLY A 404 -5.84 6.23 18.98
N TYR A 405 -6.34 5.00 19.12
CA TYR A 405 -6.92 4.23 18.00
C TYR A 405 -8.01 4.99 17.24
N ALA A 406 -8.85 5.76 17.94
CA ALA A 406 -9.94 6.53 17.34
C ALA A 406 -9.46 7.68 16.43
N TYR A 407 -8.19 8.08 16.56
CA TYR A 407 -7.57 9.13 15.74
C TYR A 407 -6.79 8.56 14.56
N VAL A 408 -6.59 7.24 14.49
CA VAL A 408 -5.87 6.61 13.38
C VAL A 408 -6.63 6.90 12.07
N PRO A 409 -5.97 7.49 11.05
CA PRO A 409 -6.60 7.76 9.76
C PRO A 409 -7.27 6.53 9.16
N LYS A 410 -8.43 6.73 8.53
CA LYS A 410 -9.18 5.65 7.87
C LYS A 410 -8.38 5.04 6.72
N GLU A 411 -7.55 5.83 6.05
CA GLU A 411 -6.61 5.41 5.01
C GLU A 411 -5.66 4.32 5.51
N TRP A 412 -5.11 4.50 6.71
CA TRP A 412 -4.20 3.53 7.32
C TRP A 412 -4.96 2.29 7.75
N THR A 413 -6.11 2.49 8.40
CA THR A 413 -6.97 1.39 8.88
C THR A 413 -7.41 0.49 7.73
N TYR A 414 -7.77 1.09 6.59
CA TYR A 414 -8.14 0.37 5.37
C TYR A 414 -6.98 -0.45 4.80
N VAL A 415 -5.78 0.14 4.71
CA VAL A 415 -4.59 -0.57 4.22
C VAL A 415 -4.15 -1.69 5.18
N LEU A 416 -4.26 -1.47 6.50
CA LEU A 416 -4.00 -2.48 7.52
C LEU A 416 -5.01 -3.63 7.47
N ASN A 417 -6.26 -3.36 7.11
CA ASN A 417 -7.26 -4.39 6.87
C ASN A 417 -6.90 -5.28 5.67
N ILE A 418 -6.42 -4.68 4.57
CA ILE A 418 -5.89 -5.43 3.42
C ILE A 418 -4.68 -6.27 3.85
N LEU A 419 -3.71 -5.67 4.53
CA LEU A 419 -2.52 -6.36 5.04
C LEU A 419 -2.89 -7.58 5.88
N ARG A 420 -3.82 -7.40 6.83
CA ARG A 420 -4.31 -8.47 7.71
C ARG A 420 -4.75 -9.68 6.90
N GLN A 421 -5.60 -9.49 5.89
CA GLN A 421 -6.13 -10.61 5.11
C GLN A 421 -5.06 -11.33 4.27
N TYR A 422 -4.12 -10.59 3.68
CA TYR A 422 -3.01 -11.19 2.94
C TYR A 422 -2.13 -12.06 3.83
N VAL A 423 -1.80 -11.58 5.03
CA VAL A 423 -0.98 -12.31 6.01
C VAL A 423 -1.75 -13.51 6.58
N ASN A 424 -3.05 -13.38 6.81
CA ASN A 424 -3.91 -14.48 7.27
C ASN A 424 -3.93 -15.64 6.26
N VAL A 425 -4.10 -15.34 4.98
CA VAL A 425 -4.07 -16.35 3.90
C VAL A 425 -2.71 -17.01 3.78
N ARG A 426 -1.62 -16.25 3.90
CA ARG A 426 -0.24 -16.78 3.72
C ARG A 426 0.25 -17.63 4.90
N TYR A 427 -0.02 -17.21 6.13
CA TYR A 427 0.60 -17.79 7.34
C TYR A 427 -0.37 -18.43 8.31
N ASN A 428 -1.65 -18.03 8.29
CA ASN A 428 -2.67 -18.48 9.22
C ASN A 428 -2.24 -18.47 10.71
N SER A 429 -1.51 -17.44 11.16
CA SER A 429 -1.01 -17.31 12.54
C SER A 429 -1.36 -15.94 13.12
N GLN A 430 -1.97 -15.92 14.30
CA GLN A 430 -2.31 -14.68 15.00
C GLN A 430 -1.07 -13.83 15.29
N ALA A 431 0.02 -14.46 15.72
CA ALA A 431 1.27 -13.77 16.06
C ALA A 431 1.89 -13.07 14.85
N LEU A 432 1.97 -13.77 13.72
CA LEU A 432 2.51 -13.22 12.48
C LEU A 432 1.60 -12.12 11.92
N THR A 433 0.27 -12.28 11.99
CA THR A 433 -0.65 -11.21 11.60
C THR A 433 -0.45 -9.93 12.42
N LEU A 434 -0.38 -10.05 13.75
CA LEU A 434 -0.13 -8.91 14.64
C LEU A 434 1.23 -8.28 14.42
N LEU A 435 2.26 -9.10 14.22
CA LEU A 435 3.60 -8.64 13.92
C LEU A 435 3.62 -7.86 12.60
N ALA A 436 2.95 -8.34 11.55
CA ALA A 436 2.88 -7.63 10.26
C ALA A 436 2.19 -6.27 10.40
N ILE A 437 1.04 -6.22 11.08
CA ILE A 437 0.31 -4.97 11.36
C ILE A 437 1.21 -4.01 12.16
N SER A 438 1.90 -4.50 13.19
CA SER A 438 2.82 -3.70 13.99
C SER A 438 4.01 -3.19 13.16
N LYS A 439 4.66 -4.04 12.37
CA LYS A 439 5.77 -3.64 11.49
C LYS A 439 5.33 -2.58 10.48
N PHE A 440 4.12 -2.69 9.94
CA PHE A 440 3.59 -1.67 9.02
C PHE A 440 3.30 -0.35 9.74
N PHE A 441 2.47 -0.38 10.78
CA PHE A 441 2.00 0.81 11.47
C PHE A 441 3.07 1.40 12.40
N CYS A 442 3.56 0.62 13.35
CA CYS A 442 4.50 1.10 14.35
C CYS A 442 5.90 1.34 13.79
N LYS A 443 6.49 0.39 13.06
CA LYS A 443 7.86 0.55 12.53
C LYS A 443 7.87 1.40 11.25
N GLY A 444 6.96 1.11 10.31
CA GLY A 444 6.86 1.78 9.02
C GLY A 444 6.35 3.22 9.10
N ILE A 445 5.24 3.47 9.82
CA ILE A 445 4.65 4.82 9.93
C ILE A 445 5.26 5.59 11.10
N LEU A 446 5.07 5.12 12.34
CA LEU A 446 5.50 5.86 13.53
C LEU A 446 7.03 5.92 13.65
N GLY A 447 7.72 4.80 13.40
CA GLY A 447 9.18 4.72 13.43
C GLY A 447 9.85 5.68 12.43
N SER A 448 9.27 5.80 11.23
CA SER A 448 9.73 6.78 10.24
C SER A 448 9.56 8.22 10.72
N PHE A 449 8.45 8.54 11.39
CA PHE A 449 8.27 9.85 12.03
C PHE A 449 9.34 10.10 13.09
N PHE A 450 9.59 9.16 14.00
CA PHE A 450 10.60 9.31 15.08
C PHE A 450 12.05 9.38 14.58
N SER A 451 12.30 8.93 13.35
CA SER A 451 13.63 8.94 12.74
C SER A 451 13.87 10.20 11.89
N GLU A 452 12.84 10.69 11.19
CA GLU A 452 12.98 11.81 10.24
C GLU A 452 12.44 13.15 10.78
N ASN A 453 11.56 13.11 11.77
CA ASN A 453 11.06 14.22 12.56
C ASN A 453 10.57 15.38 11.67
N VAL A 454 11.31 16.49 11.64
CA VAL A 454 11.05 17.73 10.89
C VAL A 454 11.00 17.50 9.38
N LYS A 455 11.68 16.46 8.85
CA LYS A 455 11.61 16.11 7.42
C LYS A 455 10.35 15.32 7.06
N PHE A 456 9.68 14.74 8.07
CA PHE A 456 8.48 13.93 7.87
C PHE A 456 7.25 14.83 7.65
N ILE A 457 7.08 15.85 8.49
CA ILE A 457 5.98 16.83 8.39
C ILE A 457 6.54 18.22 8.09
N LYS A 458 6.11 18.84 6.97
CA LYS A 458 6.52 20.21 6.63
C LYS A 458 6.01 21.19 7.68
N GLY A 459 6.92 22.03 8.20
CA GLY A 459 6.60 23.08 9.18
C GLY A 459 6.56 22.63 10.64
N LEU A 460 6.83 21.36 10.93
CA LEU A 460 6.94 20.87 12.31
C LEU A 460 8.22 21.42 12.96
N SER A 461 8.08 22.00 14.16
CA SER A 461 9.21 22.44 14.99
C SER A 461 9.22 21.60 16.27
N LEU A 462 10.38 21.02 16.59
CA LEU A 462 10.60 20.24 17.81
C LEU A 462 11.63 20.95 18.69
N ALA A 463 11.41 20.98 20.00
CA ALA A 463 12.36 21.54 20.94
C ALA A 463 13.58 20.63 21.11
N HIS A 464 13.37 19.31 21.16
CA HIS A 464 14.42 18.32 21.46
C HIS A 464 14.47 17.17 20.41
N PRO A 465 14.88 17.43 19.15
CA PRO A 465 14.79 16.44 18.06
C PRO A 465 15.59 15.14 18.31
N GLN A 466 16.69 15.19 19.06
CA GLN A 466 17.50 14.00 19.38
C GLN A 466 16.75 13.03 20.32
N LEU A 467 15.96 13.57 21.25
CA LEU A 467 15.19 12.77 22.20
C LEU A 467 14.15 11.90 21.49
N PHE A 468 13.54 12.40 20.40
CA PHE A 468 12.61 11.63 19.58
C PHE A 468 13.26 10.39 18.97
N SER A 469 14.51 10.47 18.51
CA SER A 469 15.20 9.31 17.93
C SER A 469 15.53 8.26 18.99
N ILE A 470 15.90 8.66 20.21
CA ILE A 470 16.10 7.73 21.33
C ILE A 470 14.77 7.09 21.74
N VAL A 471 13.71 7.88 21.88
CA VAL A 471 12.36 7.36 22.18
C VAL A 471 11.92 6.39 21.09
N GLY A 472 12.12 6.72 19.82
CA GLY A 472 11.83 5.86 18.68
C GLY A 472 12.60 4.53 18.73
N TYR A 473 13.90 4.58 19.05
CA TYR A 473 14.73 3.38 19.24
C TYR A 473 14.19 2.50 20.37
N LEU A 474 13.87 3.08 21.53
CA LEU A 474 13.31 2.33 22.65
C LEU A 474 11.91 1.77 22.35
N LEU A 475 11.07 2.49 21.62
CA LEU A 475 9.75 2.03 21.19
C LEU A 475 9.82 0.86 20.20
N SER A 476 10.90 0.76 19.42
CA SER A 476 11.05 -0.31 18.42
C SER A 476 11.01 -1.71 19.02
N VAL A 477 11.53 -1.88 20.24
CA VAL A 477 11.57 -3.17 20.95
C VAL A 477 10.15 -3.71 21.25
N PRO A 478 9.28 -2.99 21.98
CA PRO A 478 7.91 -3.46 22.21
C PRO A 478 7.05 -3.46 20.94
N PHE A 479 7.37 -2.67 19.91
CA PHE A 479 6.68 -2.75 18.62
C PHE A 479 6.95 -4.07 17.89
N ASP A 480 8.11 -4.69 18.10
CA ASP A 480 8.43 -6.01 17.57
C ASP A 480 7.99 -7.15 18.50
N PHE A 481 7.12 -6.85 19.49
CA PHE A 481 6.70 -7.78 20.55
C PHE A 481 7.87 -8.40 21.33
N CYS A 482 8.98 -7.68 21.42
CA CYS A 482 10.17 -8.10 22.14
C CYS A 482 10.25 -7.41 23.50
N ILE A 483 11.02 -8.02 24.39
CA ILE A 483 11.43 -7.42 25.66
C ILE A 483 12.81 -6.79 25.52
N TYR A 484 13.13 -5.83 26.38
CA TYR A 484 14.48 -5.27 26.43
C TYR A 484 15.46 -6.37 26.84
N SER A 485 16.57 -6.47 26.11
CA SER A 485 17.66 -7.42 26.28
C SER A 485 18.90 -6.93 25.51
N GLY A 486 20.06 -7.58 25.71
CA GLY A 486 21.28 -7.30 24.94
C GLY A 486 21.68 -5.82 24.99
N PRO A 487 21.78 -5.11 23.85
CA PRO A 487 22.11 -3.67 23.81
C PRO A 487 21.17 -2.76 24.60
N THR A 488 19.97 -3.25 24.96
CA THR A 488 18.97 -2.52 25.74
C THR A 488 18.79 -3.06 27.16
N GLU A 489 19.70 -3.92 27.63
CA GLU A 489 19.62 -4.60 28.93
C GLU A 489 19.47 -3.64 30.12
N LYS A 490 20.01 -2.42 30.02
CA LYS A 490 19.81 -1.36 31.02
C LYS A 490 18.33 -1.09 31.33
N PHE A 491 17.42 -1.39 30.41
CA PHE A 491 15.98 -1.16 30.54
C PHE A 491 15.18 -2.43 30.88
N ASN A 492 15.84 -3.52 31.30
CA ASN A 492 15.19 -4.80 31.62
C ASN A 492 14.10 -4.69 32.70
N SER A 493 14.18 -3.70 33.58
CA SER A 493 13.15 -3.46 34.60
C SER A 493 11.77 -3.15 34.00
N TYR A 494 11.70 -2.71 32.74
CA TYR A 494 10.47 -2.36 32.03
C TYR A 494 9.69 -3.60 31.59
N ASN A 495 10.38 -4.74 31.43
CA ASN A 495 9.84 -5.95 30.81
C ASN A 495 8.62 -6.49 31.56
N GLN A 496 8.60 -6.43 32.90
CA GLN A 496 7.44 -6.85 33.68
C GLN A 496 6.18 -6.05 33.30
N ARG A 497 6.33 -4.72 33.17
CA ARG A 497 5.21 -3.83 32.84
C ARG A 497 4.78 -4.00 31.38
N LEU A 498 5.71 -4.28 30.47
CA LEU A 498 5.39 -4.60 29.08
C LEU A 498 4.50 -5.85 29.00
N GLU A 499 4.95 -6.95 29.60
CA GLU A 499 4.26 -8.25 29.60
C GLU A 499 2.88 -8.19 30.28
N GLN A 500 2.79 -7.55 31.45
CA GLN A 500 1.57 -7.57 32.26
C GLN A 500 0.52 -6.55 31.81
N HIS A 501 0.93 -5.46 31.16
CA HIS A 501 0.03 -4.32 30.93
C HIS A 501 0.03 -3.77 29.51
N PHE A 502 1.17 -3.72 28.82
CA PHE A 502 1.25 -3.14 27.48
C PHE A 502 0.80 -4.12 26.41
N PHE A 503 1.45 -5.29 26.28
CA PHE A 503 1.18 -6.22 25.16
C PHE A 503 -0.29 -6.65 25.04
N PRO A 504 -1.03 -6.95 26.14
CA PRO A 504 -2.46 -7.26 26.02
C PRO A 504 -3.29 -6.13 25.40
N LYS A 505 -3.00 -4.86 25.76
CA LYS A 505 -3.70 -3.69 25.22
C LYS A 505 -3.22 -3.34 23.82
N PHE A 506 -1.94 -3.55 23.55
CA PHE A 506 -1.36 -3.35 22.23
C PHE A 506 -1.93 -4.33 21.21
N ASN A 507 -2.12 -5.59 21.58
CA ASN A 507 -2.84 -6.57 20.80
C ASN A 507 -4.27 -6.11 20.45
N GLU A 508 -5.04 -5.66 21.46
CA GLU A 508 -6.39 -5.13 21.23
C GLU A 508 -6.38 -3.91 20.30
N PHE A 509 -5.42 -3.00 20.49
CA PHE A 509 -5.20 -1.84 19.63
C PHE A 509 -4.95 -2.24 18.17
N LEU A 510 -4.01 -3.17 17.91
CA LEU A 510 -3.66 -3.61 16.56
C LEU A 510 -4.84 -4.26 15.83
N TRP A 511 -5.67 -5.03 16.55
CA TRP A 511 -6.91 -5.56 15.97
C TRP A 511 -7.89 -4.45 15.62
N ARG A 512 -8.11 -3.48 16.51
CA ARG A 512 -9.03 -2.36 16.26
C ARG A 512 -8.61 -1.52 15.05
N ILE A 513 -7.32 -1.22 14.90
CA ILE A 513 -6.83 -0.39 13.78
C ILE A 513 -6.67 -1.17 12.46
N SER A 514 -6.87 -2.49 12.47
CA SER A 514 -6.91 -3.32 11.26
C SER A 514 -8.31 -3.80 10.93
N ASP A 515 -9.29 -3.46 11.76
CA ASP A 515 -10.68 -3.80 11.54
C ASP A 515 -11.40 -2.67 10.82
N PHE A 516 -11.91 -2.98 9.64
CA PHE A 516 -12.55 -2.00 8.79
C PHE A 516 -13.62 -2.66 7.93
N ILE A 517 -14.84 -2.14 8.04
CA ILE A 517 -16.04 -2.72 7.39
C ILE A 517 -16.71 -1.67 6.48
N GLU A 518 -16.42 -0.39 6.68
CA GLU A 518 -17.08 0.69 5.95
C GLU A 518 -16.57 0.79 4.50
N PRO A 519 -17.40 1.25 3.54
CA PRO A 519 -16.91 1.73 2.26
C PRO A 519 -15.98 2.94 2.46
N PHE A 520 -14.86 2.97 1.74
CA PHE A 520 -13.87 4.05 1.88
C PHE A 520 -13.26 4.44 0.54
N GLU A 521 -13.08 5.75 0.34
CA GLU A 521 -12.34 6.31 -0.77
C GLU A 521 -11.18 7.16 -0.22
N PHE A 522 -10.00 7.02 -0.83
CA PHE A 522 -8.82 7.80 -0.47
C PHE A 522 -8.94 9.24 -1.00
N ASP A 523 -8.44 10.19 -0.21
CA ASP A 523 -8.35 11.58 -0.64
C ASP A 523 -7.49 11.72 -1.90
N ILE A 524 -8.03 12.45 -2.88
CA ILE A 524 -7.38 12.72 -4.16
C ILE A 524 -6.36 13.85 -3.97
N PRO A 525 -5.07 13.62 -4.26
CA PRO A 525 -4.07 14.68 -4.16
C PRO A 525 -4.26 15.73 -5.25
N ASP A 526 -3.70 16.93 -5.02
CA ASP A 526 -3.72 18.01 -6.01
C ASP A 526 -2.93 17.66 -7.28
N ASN A 527 -3.30 18.31 -8.40
CA ASN A 527 -2.67 18.08 -9.70
C ASN A 527 -1.17 18.43 -9.72
N LYS A 528 -0.70 19.36 -8.86
CA LYS A 528 0.73 19.74 -8.82
C LYS A 528 1.56 18.59 -8.26
N LYS A 529 1.10 17.97 -7.16
CA LYS A 529 1.71 16.77 -6.57
C LYS A 529 1.75 15.61 -7.57
N ILE A 530 0.70 15.44 -8.37
CA ILE A 530 0.67 14.40 -9.41
C ILE A 530 1.69 14.64 -10.50
N SER A 531 1.73 15.85 -11.07
CA SER A 531 2.73 16.19 -12.10
C SER A 531 4.15 16.01 -11.58
N TYR A 532 4.42 16.45 -10.36
CA TYR A 532 5.72 16.27 -9.71
C TYR A 532 6.05 14.79 -9.44
N SER A 533 5.07 13.99 -9.01
CA SER A 533 5.23 12.55 -8.79
C SER A 533 5.57 11.82 -10.09
N CYS A 534 4.87 12.14 -11.19
CA CYS A 534 5.19 11.61 -12.52
C CYS A 534 6.57 12.03 -12.99
N HIS A 535 7.01 13.25 -12.65
CA HIS A 535 8.35 13.74 -12.96
C HIS A 535 9.44 12.97 -12.19
N ILE A 536 9.27 12.73 -10.89
CA ILE A 536 10.18 11.90 -10.09
C ILE A 536 10.32 10.52 -10.73
N LEU A 537 9.20 9.86 -11.04
CA LEU A 537 9.23 8.53 -11.65
C LEU A 537 9.90 8.55 -13.02
N LEU A 538 9.58 9.51 -13.88
CA LEU A 538 10.28 9.65 -15.17
C LEU A 538 11.78 9.80 -14.97
N LYS A 539 12.23 10.69 -14.09
CA LYS A 539 13.65 10.91 -13.82
C LYS A 539 14.35 9.62 -13.40
N HIS A 540 13.74 8.83 -12.52
CA HIS A 540 14.30 7.54 -12.11
C HIS A 540 14.29 6.52 -13.25
N PHE A 541 13.23 6.43 -14.05
CA PHE A 541 13.20 5.51 -15.20
C PHE A 541 14.15 5.89 -16.33
N MET A 542 14.68 7.11 -16.33
CA MET A 542 15.75 7.53 -17.24
C MET A 542 17.15 7.14 -16.75
N ASP A 543 17.29 6.72 -15.49
CA ASP A 543 18.51 6.09 -15.01
C ASP A 543 18.66 4.73 -15.69
N ARG A 544 19.78 4.54 -16.39
CA ARG A 544 19.98 3.37 -17.26
C ARG A 544 19.98 2.08 -16.45
N ASP A 545 20.71 2.05 -15.34
CA ASP A 545 20.86 0.85 -14.52
C ASP A 545 19.51 0.43 -13.93
N PHE A 546 18.75 1.39 -13.42
CA PHE A 546 17.40 1.15 -12.95
C PHE A 546 16.47 0.69 -14.07
N ASN A 547 16.47 1.36 -15.24
CA ASN A 547 15.64 0.96 -16.38
C ASN A 547 15.94 -0.47 -16.84
N ASP A 548 17.21 -0.81 -16.96
CA ASP A 548 17.68 -2.12 -17.39
C ASP A 548 17.25 -3.22 -16.41
N LEU A 549 17.32 -2.95 -15.10
CA LEU A 549 16.84 -3.84 -14.04
C LEU A 549 15.32 -4.05 -14.13
N ILE A 550 14.53 -2.98 -14.21
CA ILE A 550 13.07 -3.09 -14.32
C ILE A 550 12.69 -3.81 -15.61
N ARG A 551 13.39 -3.55 -16.72
CA ARG A 551 13.15 -4.20 -18.01
C ARG A 551 13.44 -5.69 -17.96
N ALA A 552 14.55 -6.11 -17.36
CA ALA A 552 14.90 -7.51 -17.22
C ALA A 552 13.83 -8.26 -16.43
N GLU A 553 13.39 -7.67 -15.33
CA GLU A 553 12.33 -8.24 -14.51
C GLU A 553 10.98 -8.25 -15.23
N PHE A 554 10.64 -7.18 -15.95
CA PHE A 554 9.45 -7.13 -16.77
C PHE A 554 9.42 -8.26 -17.79
N VAL A 555 10.53 -8.49 -18.50
CA VAL A 555 10.67 -9.60 -19.47
C VAL A 555 10.52 -10.95 -18.77
N ARG A 556 11.13 -11.14 -17.60
CA ARG A 556 10.98 -12.36 -16.81
C ARG A 556 9.52 -12.60 -16.44
N GLN A 557 8.80 -11.55 -16.06
CA GLN A 557 7.38 -11.65 -15.74
C GLN A 557 6.54 -12.05 -16.95
N MET A 558 6.98 -11.67 -18.14
CA MET A 558 6.33 -11.97 -19.41
C MET A 558 6.64 -13.35 -19.99
N ASP A 559 7.67 -14.04 -19.52
CA ASP A 559 8.00 -15.37 -20.03
C ASP A 559 6.88 -16.36 -19.68
N ASP A 560 6.22 -16.94 -20.67
CA ASP A 560 5.15 -17.94 -20.49
C ASP A 560 5.59 -19.14 -19.64
N LYS A 561 6.90 -19.41 -19.54
CA LYS A 561 7.47 -20.48 -18.71
C LYS A 561 7.53 -20.14 -17.23
N THR A 562 7.62 -18.86 -16.87
CA THR A 562 7.70 -18.42 -15.47
C THR A 562 6.30 -18.46 -14.88
N ARG A 563 6.06 -19.15 -13.76
CA ARG A 563 4.78 -19.03 -13.04
C ARG A 563 4.84 -17.87 -12.06
N ILE A 564 3.77 -17.10 -12.00
CA ILE A 564 3.72 -15.87 -11.21
C ILE A 564 2.34 -15.80 -10.56
N ALA A 565 2.31 -15.56 -9.26
CA ALA A 565 1.05 -15.30 -8.57
C ALA A 565 0.36 -14.09 -9.20
N THR A 566 -0.97 -14.03 -9.17
CA THR A 566 -1.70 -12.85 -9.67
C THR A 566 -2.52 -12.24 -8.55
N LEU A 567 -2.73 -10.92 -8.58
CA LEU A 567 -3.63 -10.24 -7.65
C LEU A 567 -5.04 -10.85 -7.59
N PRO A 568 -5.73 -11.14 -8.72
CA PRO A 568 -7.03 -11.81 -8.66
C PRO A 568 -6.96 -13.19 -8.01
N ALA A 569 -5.84 -13.92 -8.14
CA ALA A 569 -5.69 -15.22 -7.47
C ALA A 569 -5.50 -15.08 -5.95
N TRP A 570 -4.69 -14.12 -5.50
CA TRP A 570 -4.57 -13.77 -4.08
C TRP A 570 -5.93 -13.37 -3.48
N ASN A 571 -6.65 -12.50 -4.19
CA ASN A 571 -7.98 -12.05 -3.76
C ASN A 571 -9.01 -13.19 -3.77
N LEU A 572 -8.90 -14.16 -4.70
CA LEU A 572 -9.69 -15.38 -4.64
C LEU A 572 -9.39 -16.20 -3.39
N CYS A 573 -8.13 -16.35 -2.99
CA CYS A 573 -7.78 -17.02 -1.73
C CYS A 573 -8.40 -16.31 -0.51
N ILE A 574 -8.45 -14.97 -0.51
CA ILE A 574 -9.09 -14.17 0.54
C ILE A 574 -10.61 -14.38 0.57
N ILE A 575 -11.26 -14.44 -0.60
CA ILE A 575 -12.69 -14.77 -0.70
C ILE A 575 -12.96 -16.15 -0.07
N LEU A 576 -12.12 -17.13 -0.40
CA LEU A 576 -12.25 -18.49 0.11
C LEU A 576 -11.99 -18.57 1.63
N SER A 577 -11.01 -17.83 2.15
CA SER A 577 -10.71 -17.82 3.57
C SER A 577 -11.81 -17.16 4.41
N ASN A 578 -12.52 -16.18 3.85
CA ASN A 578 -13.69 -15.55 4.49
C ASN A 578 -14.92 -16.45 4.58
N CYS A 579 -14.85 -17.69 4.09
CA CYS A 579 -15.91 -18.69 4.25
C CYS A 579 -15.80 -19.48 5.56
N PHE A 580 -14.73 -19.27 6.33
CA PHE A 580 -14.40 -19.99 7.55
C PHE A 580 -14.39 -19.05 8.75
N VAL A 581 -14.49 -19.60 9.95
CA VAL A 581 -14.44 -18.80 11.19
C VAL A 581 -13.03 -18.23 11.39
N HIS A 582 -12.94 -16.91 11.55
CA HIS A 582 -11.73 -16.20 11.97
C HIS A 582 -11.73 -16.00 13.48
N SER A 583 -10.54 -15.96 14.07
CA SER A 583 -10.38 -15.73 15.51
C SER A 583 -10.80 -14.34 15.97
N THR A 584 -10.91 -13.40 15.03
CA THR A 584 -11.43 -12.04 15.24
C THR A 584 -12.93 -11.94 15.08
N ASP A 585 -13.60 -12.98 14.57
CA ASP A 585 -15.05 -12.95 14.45
C ASP A 585 -15.66 -12.78 15.84
N PRO A 586 -16.75 -12.01 15.97
CA PRO A 586 -17.46 -11.93 17.23
C PRO A 586 -17.87 -13.35 17.58
N SER A 587 -17.17 -13.95 18.55
CA SER A 587 -17.54 -15.27 19.03
C SER A 587 -19.01 -15.14 19.39
N GLU A 588 -19.90 -15.94 18.76
CA GLU A 588 -21.23 -16.13 19.31
C GLU A 588 -20.98 -16.38 20.78
N PHE A 589 -21.38 -15.44 21.63
CA PHE A 589 -21.26 -15.62 23.06
C PHE A 589 -22.17 -16.81 23.32
N VAL A 590 -21.59 -18.01 23.29
CA VAL A 590 -22.14 -19.19 23.91
C VAL A 590 -22.34 -18.67 25.31
N LYS A 591 -23.59 -18.31 25.63
CA LYS A 591 -23.97 -17.82 26.93
C LYS A 591 -23.56 -18.97 27.84
N LYS A 592 -22.33 -18.93 28.37
CA LYS A 592 -21.91 -19.80 29.45
C LYS A 592 -22.99 -19.53 30.46
N LYS A 593 -23.84 -20.54 30.67
CA LYS A 593 -24.95 -20.51 31.63
C LYS A 593 -24.30 -19.96 32.89
N LYS A 594 -24.52 -18.67 33.18
CA LYS A 594 -23.97 -18.08 34.40
C LYS A 594 -24.64 -18.89 35.49
N GLU A 595 -23.89 -19.76 36.15
CA GLU A 595 -24.32 -20.30 37.43
C GLU A 595 -24.60 -19.06 38.28
N GLY A 596 -25.88 -18.80 38.52
CA GLY A 596 -26.35 -17.56 39.08
C GLY A 596 -25.90 -17.46 40.53
N VAL A 597 -24.69 -16.97 40.78
CA VAL A 597 -24.31 -16.48 42.09
C VAL A 597 -25.17 -15.23 42.31
N THR A 598 -26.21 -15.40 43.12
CA THR A 598 -27.14 -14.33 43.48
C THR A 598 -26.42 -13.41 44.47
N VAL A 599 -25.65 -12.44 43.96
CA VAL A 599 -25.03 -11.43 44.81
C VAL A 599 -26.14 -10.46 45.23
N LYS A 600 -26.43 -10.41 46.54
CA LYS A 600 -27.37 -9.41 47.09
C LYS A 600 -26.88 -8.01 46.74
N PRO A 601 -27.76 -7.11 46.27
CA PRO A 601 -27.37 -5.75 45.92
C PRO A 601 -26.76 -5.03 47.13
N LEU A 602 -25.62 -4.36 46.92
CA LEU A 602 -25.03 -3.46 47.91
C LEU A 602 -25.99 -2.28 48.14
N VAL A 603 -26.46 -2.14 49.37
CA VAL A 603 -27.23 -0.97 49.81
C VAL A 603 -26.24 0.15 50.14
N PHE A 604 -26.21 1.20 49.32
CA PHE A 604 -25.40 2.39 49.62
C PHE A 604 -26.11 3.27 50.67
N PRO A 605 -25.38 3.89 51.62
CA PRO A 605 -25.94 4.83 52.58
C PRO A 605 -26.49 6.08 51.87
N GLN A 606 -27.70 6.52 52.24
CA GLN A 606 -28.44 7.62 51.59
C GLN A 606 -27.84 9.04 51.75
N ASN A 607 -26.66 9.18 52.36
CA ASN A 607 -26.06 10.47 52.70
C ASN A 607 -24.69 10.71 52.05
N LEU A 608 -24.54 10.40 50.76
CA LEU A 608 -23.37 10.87 50.01
C LEU A 608 -23.62 12.29 49.49
N PRO A 609 -22.72 13.28 49.73
CA PRO A 609 -22.93 14.65 49.33
C PRO A 609 -22.83 14.79 47.80
N THR A 610 -23.94 15.16 47.15
CA THR A 610 -23.94 15.64 45.77
C THR A 610 -23.41 17.07 45.74
N TYR A 611 -22.20 17.26 45.23
CA TYR A 611 -21.71 18.58 44.82
C TYR A 611 -22.28 18.90 43.44
N GLY A 612 -23.16 19.89 43.40
CA GLY A 612 -23.76 20.38 42.16
C GLY A 612 -22.89 21.40 41.45
N ALA A 613 -23.05 21.47 40.14
CA ALA A 613 -22.95 22.71 39.38
C ALA A 613 -24.13 22.75 38.40
N SER A 614 -24.93 23.80 38.56
CA SER A 614 -26.09 24.16 37.76
C SER A 614 -25.69 24.65 36.38
N TYR A 615 -26.45 24.32 35.33
CA TYR A 615 -26.96 25.30 34.34
C TYR A 615 -28.23 24.72 33.67
N GLY A 616 -29.24 25.57 33.50
CA GLY A 616 -30.66 25.24 33.26
C GLY A 616 -31.01 24.68 31.86
N SER A 617 -32.08 23.87 31.76
CA SER A 617 -33.48 24.27 31.45
C SER A 617 -33.63 24.72 29.99
N TYR A 618 -34.25 23.99 29.06
CA TYR A 618 -35.62 23.45 29.04
C TYR A 618 -35.72 22.27 28.05
N VAL A 619 -36.32 21.15 28.48
CA VAL A 619 -36.92 20.14 27.58
C VAL A 619 -38.41 20.04 27.94
N ASN A 620 -39.28 20.25 26.97
CA ASN A 620 -40.69 19.87 27.06
C ASN A 620 -40.81 18.39 26.67
N ALA A 621 -41.09 17.53 27.65
CA ALA A 621 -41.44 16.14 27.46
C ALA A 621 -42.94 15.92 27.75
N LYS A 622 -43.66 15.46 26.74
CA LYS A 622 -45.01 14.87 26.74
C LYS A 622 -45.03 14.13 25.39
N GLU A 623 -45.26 12.83 25.24
CA GLU A 623 -46.00 11.81 25.96
C GLU A 623 -45.37 10.47 25.57
N PHE A 624 -45.18 9.53 26.50
CA PHE A 624 -45.24 8.09 26.17
C PHE A 624 -45.46 7.28 27.45
N SER A 625 -46.72 6.98 27.71
CA SER A 625 -47.09 5.78 28.45
C SER A 625 -48.48 5.38 28.00
N SER A 626 -48.61 4.24 27.32
CA SER A 626 -49.61 3.24 27.72
C SER A 626 -49.59 1.99 26.83
N PHE A 627 -49.94 0.89 27.49
CA PHE A 627 -50.44 -0.38 26.97
C PHE A 627 -49.46 -1.44 26.45
N ALA A 628 -48.98 -2.22 27.43
CA ALA A 628 -48.87 -3.66 27.30
C ALA A 628 -50.24 -4.35 27.42
N LYS A 629 -50.43 -5.41 26.60
CA LYS A 629 -51.11 -6.71 26.84
C LYS A 629 -52.25 -7.11 25.88
N LYS A 630 -52.15 -8.41 25.51
CA LYS A 630 -53.13 -9.37 24.92
C LYS A 630 -53.29 -9.29 23.40
N GLY A 631 -53.31 -10.39 22.65
CA GLY A 631 -53.31 -11.80 23.04
C GLY A 631 -53.27 -12.76 21.84
N ASN A 632 -53.20 -14.04 22.17
CA ASN A 632 -53.32 -15.21 21.30
C ASN A 632 -54.51 -15.16 20.33
N THR A 633 -54.32 -15.65 19.10
CA THR A 633 -55.26 -16.60 18.47
C THR A 633 -54.62 -17.39 17.33
N LYS A 634 -54.85 -18.71 17.36
CA LYS A 634 -54.59 -19.72 16.32
C LYS A 634 -55.69 -19.70 15.25
N LYS A 635 -55.39 -20.36 14.11
CA LYS A 635 -56.24 -20.91 13.01
C LYS A 635 -56.14 -20.11 11.71
N LYS A 636 -56.19 -20.69 10.51
CA LYS A 636 -56.14 -22.06 9.97
C LYS A 636 -55.95 -21.92 8.45
N GLU A 637 -55.40 -22.97 7.83
CA GLU A 637 -55.58 -23.47 6.45
C GLU A 637 -56.62 -22.76 5.56
N ASN A 638 -56.25 -22.47 4.30
CA ASN A 638 -56.83 -23.20 3.16
C ASN A 638 -56.13 -22.95 1.81
N GLU A 639 -56.10 -24.03 1.05
CA GLU A 639 -55.66 -24.25 -0.32
C GLU A 639 -56.58 -23.60 -1.38
N GLY A 640 -56.14 -23.67 -2.65
CA GLY A 640 -57.02 -23.59 -3.84
C GLY A 640 -56.57 -22.55 -4.87
N GLU A 641 -55.60 -22.80 -5.75
CA GLU A 641 -55.66 -23.63 -6.99
C GLU A 641 -56.27 -22.91 -8.22
N SER A 642 -55.53 -23.01 -9.34
CA SER A 642 -55.99 -23.01 -10.75
C SER A 642 -56.35 -21.69 -11.48
N ARG A 643 -55.56 -21.28 -12.50
CA ARG A 643 -55.67 -21.71 -13.93
C ARG A 643 -55.02 -20.74 -14.94
N ARG A 644 -54.09 -21.32 -15.73
CA ARG A 644 -53.96 -21.33 -17.21
C ARG A 644 -54.06 -20.06 -18.09
N ARG A 645 -52.96 -19.91 -18.85
CA ARG A 645 -52.81 -19.68 -20.32
C ARG A 645 -53.09 -18.29 -20.92
N GLY A 646 -52.09 -17.79 -21.67
CA GLY A 646 -52.30 -16.88 -22.80
C GLY A 646 -51.00 -16.31 -23.36
N MET A 647 -50.65 -16.72 -24.59
CA MET A 647 -49.54 -16.21 -25.40
C MET A 647 -49.64 -14.71 -25.70
N ALA A 648 -48.49 -14.04 -25.87
CA ALA A 648 -48.02 -13.45 -27.13
C ALA A 648 -47.19 -12.17 -26.92
N SER A 649 -46.11 -12.10 -27.71
CA SER A 649 -45.27 -10.97 -28.11
C SER A 649 -45.70 -9.55 -27.72
N THR A 650 -44.75 -8.74 -27.27
CA THR A 650 -44.35 -7.49 -27.95
C THR A 650 -43.02 -7.00 -27.38
N ILE A 651 -42.08 -6.72 -28.27
CA ILE A 651 -40.80 -6.06 -28.01
C ILE A 651 -41.08 -4.60 -27.64
N HIS A 652 -40.75 -4.18 -26.43
CA HIS A 652 -40.57 -2.76 -26.12
C HIS A 652 -39.30 -2.56 -25.27
N LYS A 653 -38.37 -1.81 -25.87
CA LYS A 653 -37.29 -1.12 -25.16
C LYS A 653 -37.93 -0.17 -24.14
N GLN A 654 -37.65 -0.39 -22.86
CA GLN A 654 -37.83 0.61 -21.83
C GLN A 654 -36.51 0.84 -21.11
N GLU A 655 -36.12 2.11 -21.07
CA GLU A 655 -35.02 2.66 -20.31
C GLU A 655 -35.33 2.49 -18.82
N ASN A 656 -34.50 1.73 -18.09
CA ASN A 656 -34.61 1.61 -16.65
C ASN A 656 -34.00 2.83 -15.98
N LYS A 657 -34.88 3.74 -15.60
CA LYS A 657 -34.69 4.76 -14.57
C LYS A 657 -34.83 4.05 -13.21
N ILE A 658 -33.73 3.84 -12.51
CA ILE A 658 -33.73 3.26 -11.16
C ILE A 658 -34.35 4.29 -10.21
N VAL A 659 -35.54 3.96 -9.70
CA VAL A 659 -36.19 4.60 -8.56
C VAL A 659 -35.66 3.88 -7.32
N ALA A 660 -35.01 4.62 -6.43
CA ALA A 660 -34.68 4.14 -5.09
C ALA A 660 -35.96 4.10 -4.26
N GLU A 661 -36.41 2.90 -3.89
CA GLU A 661 -37.38 2.72 -2.82
C GLU A 661 -36.59 2.66 -1.50
N GLU A 662 -36.80 3.66 -0.65
CA GLU A 662 -36.37 3.67 0.74
C GLU A 662 -37.19 2.63 1.51
N GLY A 663 -36.59 1.47 1.76
CA GLY A 663 -37.03 0.51 2.77
C GLY A 663 -36.32 0.80 4.09
N ASP A 664 -37.05 1.34 5.06
CA ASP A 664 -36.63 1.46 6.46
C ASP A 664 -36.48 0.04 7.06
N ASP A 665 -35.27 -0.51 7.00
CA ASP A 665 -34.90 -1.70 7.77
C ASP A 665 -33.88 -1.31 8.84
N LYS A 666 -34.37 -1.16 10.07
CA LYS A 666 -33.55 -0.83 11.25
C LYS A 666 -32.79 -2.07 11.68
N THR A 667 -31.58 -2.26 11.14
CA THR A 667 -30.55 -3.10 11.76
C THR A 667 -30.13 -2.46 13.08
N ILE A 668 -30.52 -3.09 14.19
CA ILE A 668 -30.09 -2.74 15.54
C ILE A 668 -28.62 -3.18 15.66
N ASP A 669 -27.70 -2.21 15.72
CA ASP A 669 -26.30 -2.41 16.07
C ASP A 669 -26.20 -2.76 17.57
N PRO A 670 -25.73 -3.97 17.95
CA PRO A 670 -25.54 -4.35 19.34
C PRO A 670 -24.33 -3.68 20.02
N PHE A 671 -23.60 -2.79 19.34
CA PHE A 671 -22.45 -2.06 19.88
C PHE A 671 -22.64 -0.53 20.02
N SER A 672 -23.84 0.01 19.75
CA SER A 672 -24.05 1.47 19.78
C SER A 672 -24.41 2.07 21.14
N ASP A 673 -24.52 1.30 22.22
CA ASP A 673 -24.82 1.84 23.54
C ASP A 673 -23.53 1.99 24.37
N THR A 674 -23.17 3.26 24.61
CA THR A 674 -22.03 3.81 25.38
C THR A 674 -20.76 4.18 24.60
N MET A 675 -20.90 5.05 23.59
CA MET A 675 -19.88 6.10 23.37
C MET A 675 -19.87 7.03 24.60
N PRO A 676 -18.76 7.20 25.34
CA PRO A 676 -18.68 8.27 26.32
C PRO A 676 -18.64 9.60 25.55
N GLU A 677 -19.64 10.45 25.74
CA GLU A 677 -19.50 11.88 25.46
C GLU A 677 -18.24 12.37 26.17
N THR A 678 -17.25 12.82 25.39
CA THR A 678 -16.05 13.57 25.81
C THR A 678 -15.53 13.23 27.21
N LEU A 679 -14.56 12.31 27.28
CA LEU A 679 -13.67 12.21 28.44
C LEU A 679 -12.92 13.54 28.60
N GLU A 680 -13.39 14.41 29.50
CA GLU A 680 -12.61 15.54 30.00
C GLU A 680 -11.39 14.98 30.74
N LEU A 681 -10.20 15.30 30.22
CA LEU A 681 -8.92 14.94 30.82
C LEU A 681 -8.73 15.76 32.10
N PRO A 682 -8.09 15.20 33.15
CA PRO A 682 -7.76 15.96 34.35
C PRO A 682 -6.85 17.15 34.02
N ASP A 683 -7.21 18.34 34.52
CA ASP A 683 -6.41 19.55 34.40
C ASP A 683 -4.99 19.33 34.95
N LEU A 684 -3.99 19.64 34.13
CA LEU A 684 -2.60 19.70 34.57
C LEU A 684 -2.46 20.81 35.64
N PRO A 685 -1.77 20.56 36.77
CA PRO A 685 -1.64 21.56 37.82
C PRO A 685 -0.92 22.80 37.30
N ALA A 686 -1.48 23.98 37.57
CA ALA A 686 -0.85 25.25 37.22
C ALA A 686 0.54 25.35 37.87
N ALA A 687 1.55 25.64 37.04
CA ALA A 687 2.94 25.77 37.47
C ALA A 687 3.09 26.77 38.62
N LYS A 688 3.54 26.29 39.78
CA LYS A 688 3.96 27.15 40.90
C LYS A 688 5.16 27.96 40.42
N ARG A 689 4.98 29.28 40.26
CA ARG A 689 6.09 30.23 40.05
C ARG A 689 7.02 30.17 41.26
N TRP A 690 8.16 29.53 41.08
CA TRP A 690 9.26 29.53 42.02
C TRP A 690 9.89 30.93 42.02
N LYS A 691 9.99 31.55 43.21
CA LYS A 691 10.72 32.82 43.39
C LYS A 691 12.14 32.49 43.85
N PRO A 692 13.19 33.00 43.19
CA PRO A 692 14.56 32.77 43.64
C PRO A 692 14.78 33.46 44.98
N THR A 693 15.33 32.71 45.94
CA THR A 693 15.87 33.27 47.19
C THR A 693 17.29 33.72 46.90
N THR A 694 17.56 35.01 47.07
CA THR A 694 18.90 35.59 47.09
C THR A 694 19.63 35.15 48.36
N LEU A 695 20.83 34.58 48.22
CA LEU A 695 21.83 34.52 49.27
C LEU A 695 23.21 34.81 48.66
N SER A 696 23.94 35.59 49.43
CA SER A 696 25.18 36.33 49.19
C SER A 696 26.46 35.50 49.35
N ASP A 697 27.51 35.99 48.69
CA ASP A 697 28.94 36.06 49.05
C ASP A 697 29.57 34.94 49.91
N THR A 698 30.63 34.30 49.39
CA THR A 698 32.03 34.59 49.76
C THR A 698 33.04 33.74 48.96
N ASP A 699 34.05 34.44 48.45
CA ASP A 699 35.49 34.19 48.48
C ASP A 699 36.25 33.18 47.56
N GLU A 700 37.19 33.82 46.83
CA GLU A 700 38.63 33.52 46.66
C GLU A 700 39.17 32.83 45.39
N GLU A 701 39.87 33.68 44.60
CA GLU A 701 41.24 33.55 44.02
C GLU A 701 41.59 32.34 43.11
N SER A 702 42.26 32.45 41.95
CA SER A 702 43.32 33.36 41.52
C SER A 702 43.68 33.20 40.00
N GLN A 703 44.07 34.33 39.39
CA GLN A 703 45.15 34.58 38.40
C GLN A 703 45.32 33.72 37.12
N SER A 704 45.32 34.33 35.92
CA SER A 704 46.47 35.04 35.31
C SER A 704 46.22 35.54 33.86
N ASP A 705 46.58 36.82 33.61
CA ASP A 705 47.25 37.44 32.46
C ASP A 705 46.66 37.59 31.01
N VAL A 706 46.03 38.77 30.74
CA VAL A 706 46.51 39.95 29.92
C VAL A 706 46.95 39.75 28.42
N PRO A 707 46.79 40.70 27.45
CA PRO A 707 45.91 41.90 27.29
C PRO A 707 45.26 42.16 25.90
N LYS A 708 44.17 42.96 25.95
CA LYS A 708 43.75 44.13 25.11
C LYS A 708 44.00 44.11 23.58
N ASN A 709 42.90 44.26 22.82
CA ASN A 709 42.80 45.34 21.84
C ASN A 709 41.36 45.82 21.56
N LYS A 710 41.27 47.13 21.27
CA LYS A 710 40.08 47.98 21.11
C LYS A 710 39.32 47.68 19.80
N LEU A 711 37.98 47.88 19.76
CA LEU A 711 37.33 48.96 18.98
C LEU A 711 35.77 48.93 19.06
N LYS A 712 35.23 50.09 19.45
CA LYS A 712 34.07 50.86 18.91
C LYS A 712 32.74 50.17 18.54
N ASN A 713 31.72 50.59 19.31
CA ASN A 713 30.47 51.24 18.88
C ASN A 713 29.94 50.97 17.46
N ASP A 714 28.67 50.52 17.38
CA ASP A 714 27.66 51.43 16.81
C ASP A 714 26.24 51.21 17.35
N LYS A 715 25.60 52.33 17.69
CA LYS A 715 24.18 52.47 18.04
C LYS A 715 23.40 52.71 16.75
N ARG A 716 22.19 52.17 16.63
CA ARG A 716 21.04 52.97 16.15
C ARG A 716 19.69 52.39 16.54
N LYS A 717 18.99 53.21 17.32
CA LYS A 717 17.55 53.17 17.66
C LYS A 717 16.68 53.27 16.40
N ARG A 718 15.45 52.74 16.47
CA ARG A 718 14.22 53.57 16.50
C ARG A 718 12.95 52.74 16.70
N ASP A 719 12.22 53.13 17.73
CA ASP A 719 10.80 52.85 17.98
C ASP A 719 9.90 53.46 16.89
N ARG A 720 8.72 52.87 16.62
CA ARG A 720 7.42 53.45 17.03
C ARG A 720 6.20 52.59 16.67
N LYS A 721 5.20 52.80 17.53
CA LYS A 721 3.90 52.14 17.72
C LYS A 721 2.75 52.65 16.81
N HIS A 722 1.75 51.77 16.69
CA HIS A 722 0.29 51.96 16.82
C HIS A 722 -0.61 52.52 15.70
N GLN A 723 -1.64 51.69 15.43
CA GLN A 723 -3.10 51.91 15.47
C GLN A 723 -3.90 52.31 14.22
N ASN A 724 -4.82 51.39 13.88
CA ASN A 724 -6.27 51.52 13.59
C ASN A 724 -6.80 52.53 12.57
N LYS A 725 -7.58 52.05 11.59
CA LYS A 725 -9.07 52.13 11.56
C LYS A 725 -9.69 51.57 10.26
N GLU A 726 -10.73 50.74 10.43
CA GLU A 726 -12.09 50.76 9.80
C GLU A 726 -12.27 51.59 8.49
N LYS A 727 -13.00 51.18 7.42
CA LYS A 727 -14.43 50.78 7.38
C LYS A 727 -14.92 50.61 5.91
N HIS A 728 -15.90 49.72 5.74
CA HIS A 728 -17.08 49.68 4.84
C HIS A 728 -17.02 49.94 3.32
N GLY A 729 -17.73 49.07 2.58
CA GLY A 729 -18.43 49.41 1.34
C GLY A 729 -18.80 48.19 0.50
N GLY A 730 -20.07 47.76 0.54
CA GLY A 730 -20.59 46.68 -0.31
C GLY A 730 -20.99 47.14 -1.71
N SER A 731 -20.97 46.23 -2.68
CA SER A 731 -21.83 46.26 -3.87
C SER A 731 -21.95 44.87 -4.49
N ILE A 732 -23.18 44.56 -4.87
CA ILE A 732 -23.67 43.44 -5.65
C ILE A 732 -23.12 43.53 -7.09
N ILE A 733 -22.84 42.39 -7.75
CA ILE A 733 -23.31 42.00 -9.11
C ILE A 733 -22.65 40.68 -9.58
N SER A 734 -23.46 39.95 -10.34
CA SER A 734 -23.34 38.67 -11.05
C SER A 734 -22.05 38.31 -11.80
N PHE A 735 -21.86 36.98 -11.90
CA PHE A 735 -21.19 36.19 -12.94
C PHE A 735 -20.74 36.92 -14.23
N ASN A 736 -19.42 36.93 -14.47
CA ASN A 736 -18.87 36.49 -15.75
C ASN A 736 -17.39 36.12 -15.65
N SER A 737 -17.03 35.10 -16.42
CA SER A 737 -15.74 34.43 -16.52
C SER A 737 -14.58 35.34 -16.94
N LYS A 738 -13.48 35.32 -16.17
CA LYS A 738 -12.09 35.47 -16.64
C LYS A 738 -11.14 35.10 -15.47
N LEU A 739 -10.29 34.11 -15.70
CA LEU A 739 -9.15 33.80 -14.83
C LEU A 739 -8.21 35.02 -14.84
N GLU A 740 -7.95 35.59 -13.67
CA GLU A 740 -6.77 36.42 -13.43
C GLU A 740 -5.84 35.68 -12.47
N GLU A 741 -4.56 35.67 -12.86
CA GLU A 741 -3.43 35.10 -12.15
C GLU A 741 -3.20 35.81 -10.81
N SER A 742 -3.45 35.13 -9.70
CA SER A 742 -2.82 35.47 -8.42
C SER A 742 -1.53 34.67 -8.29
N ARG A 743 -0.40 35.31 -8.60
CA ARG A 743 0.96 34.83 -8.30
C ARG A 743 1.15 34.71 -6.79
N SER A 744 1.57 33.54 -6.34
CA SER A 744 2.18 33.34 -5.01
C SER A 744 3.68 33.17 -5.21
N ASP A 745 4.42 34.28 -5.19
CA ASP A 745 5.86 34.32 -5.50
C ASP A 745 6.74 33.56 -4.46
N ASP A 746 6.17 33.16 -3.32
CA ASP A 746 6.92 32.49 -2.24
C ASP A 746 7.09 30.97 -2.44
N ILE A 747 6.32 30.34 -3.33
CA ILE A 747 6.42 28.89 -3.61
C ILE A 747 7.41 28.60 -4.75
N ASP A 748 7.59 29.54 -5.69
CA ASP A 748 8.45 29.36 -6.86
C ASP A 748 9.95 29.47 -6.51
N GLN A 749 10.33 30.22 -5.47
CA GLN A 749 11.73 30.32 -5.02
C GLN A 749 12.24 29.05 -4.30
N GLU A 750 11.35 28.29 -3.65
CA GLU A 750 11.71 27.03 -2.97
C GLU A 750 11.88 25.89 -3.99
N PHE A 751 11.08 25.90 -5.07
CA PHE A 751 11.20 24.97 -6.21
C PHE A 751 12.57 25.13 -6.92
N GLU A 752 13.06 26.35 -7.12
CA GLU A 752 14.38 26.60 -7.71
C GLU A 752 15.56 26.20 -6.80
N GLN A 753 15.43 26.35 -5.48
CA GLN A 753 16.51 25.99 -4.55
C GLN A 753 16.68 24.47 -4.40
N GLU A 754 15.59 23.71 -4.42
CA GLU A 754 15.64 22.24 -4.34
C GLU A 754 16.19 21.63 -5.65
N PHE A 755 15.84 22.21 -6.81
CA PHE A 755 16.32 21.77 -8.14
C PHE A 755 17.85 21.92 -8.30
N ARG A 756 18.45 22.98 -7.72
CA ARG A 756 19.90 23.23 -7.80
C ARG A 756 20.75 22.31 -6.90
N SER A 757 20.15 21.67 -5.90
CA SER A 757 20.88 20.83 -4.94
C SER A 757 21.18 19.40 -5.43
N ILE A 758 20.61 18.99 -6.58
CA ILE A 758 20.64 17.59 -7.09
C ILE A 758 21.50 17.45 -8.36
N ALA A 759 22.18 18.50 -8.84
CA ALA A 759 22.98 18.42 -10.07
C ALA A 759 24.36 17.76 -9.82
N PRO A 760 24.70 16.63 -10.48
CA PRO A 760 26.03 16.04 -10.38
C PRO A 760 27.07 16.81 -11.22
N LYS A 761 28.29 16.94 -10.70
CA LYS A 761 29.44 17.44 -11.45
C LYS A 761 29.89 16.37 -12.48
N PRO A 762 30.26 16.74 -13.72
CA PRO A 762 30.67 15.76 -14.71
C PRO A 762 32.08 15.23 -14.40
N MET A 763 32.18 13.93 -14.14
CA MET A 763 33.44 13.18 -14.26
C MET A 763 33.49 12.55 -15.65
N GLY A 764 34.53 12.88 -16.42
CA GLY A 764 34.78 12.26 -17.71
C GLY A 764 35.38 10.87 -17.56
N ALA A 765 34.83 9.90 -18.27
CA ALA A 765 35.46 8.60 -18.48
C ALA A 765 35.14 8.08 -19.89
N ASN A 766 36.21 7.77 -20.64
CA ASN A 766 36.20 7.01 -21.89
C ASN A 766 36.14 5.51 -21.55
N ILE A 767 35.13 4.76 -22.01
CA ILE A 767 35.21 3.29 -22.15
C ILE A 767 34.41 2.82 -23.38
N GLU A 768 35.02 1.87 -24.10
CA GLU A 768 34.59 1.20 -25.33
C GLU A 768 33.30 0.36 -25.15
N SER A 769 32.42 0.40 -26.16
CA SER A 769 31.14 -0.32 -26.17
C SER A 769 31.05 -1.26 -27.38
N ALA A 770 31.27 -2.56 -27.17
CA ALA A 770 31.15 -3.57 -28.23
C ALA A 770 30.36 -4.85 -27.85
N SER A 771 29.91 -5.01 -26.60
CA SER A 771 29.32 -6.30 -26.14
C SER A 771 27.79 -6.37 -26.10
N ILE A 772 27.06 -5.25 -26.14
CA ILE A 772 25.63 -5.21 -25.74
C ILE A 772 24.66 -5.37 -26.93
N ALA A 773 25.10 -5.12 -28.17
CA ALA A 773 24.26 -5.28 -29.36
C ALA A 773 23.86 -6.74 -29.68
N SER A 774 24.49 -7.72 -29.00
CA SER A 774 24.20 -9.16 -29.11
C SER A 774 22.86 -9.53 -28.44
N ASP A 775 22.59 -8.95 -27.25
CA ASP A 775 21.47 -9.41 -26.41
C ASP A 775 20.13 -8.91 -26.93
N MET A 776 20.05 -7.71 -27.51
CA MET A 776 18.84 -7.23 -28.20
C MET A 776 18.48 -8.10 -29.42
N ARG A 777 19.45 -8.73 -30.09
CA ARG A 777 19.13 -9.64 -31.22
C ARG A 777 18.59 -10.99 -30.75
N SER A 778 19.02 -11.46 -29.58
CA SER A 778 18.51 -12.71 -28.99
C SER A 778 17.05 -12.57 -28.55
N PHE A 779 16.68 -11.42 -27.99
CA PHE A 779 15.29 -11.09 -27.63
C PHE A 779 14.37 -10.93 -28.85
N LEU A 780 14.91 -10.49 -30.00
CA LEU A 780 14.16 -10.29 -31.24
C LEU A 780 14.07 -11.55 -32.12
N LYS A 781 14.91 -12.56 -31.87
CA LYS A 781 14.88 -13.85 -32.57
C LYS A 781 14.30 -14.91 -31.65
N GLY A 782 12.97 -15.01 -31.61
CA GLY A 782 12.30 -16.23 -31.17
C GLY A 782 12.62 -17.39 -32.14
N GLU A 783 13.82 -17.95 -32.08
CA GLU A 783 14.21 -19.11 -32.86
C GLU A 783 13.85 -20.39 -32.10
N ASN A 784 12.71 -20.98 -32.46
CA ASN A 784 12.44 -22.40 -32.28
C ASN A 784 13.50 -23.19 -33.06
N SER A 785 14.48 -23.76 -32.35
CA SER A 785 15.37 -24.79 -32.91
C SER A 785 15.09 -26.15 -32.27
N SER A 786 14.22 -26.91 -32.91
CA SER A 786 14.19 -28.37 -32.79
C SER A 786 14.14 -28.97 -34.19
N THR A 787 15.29 -28.96 -34.87
CA THR A 787 15.55 -29.80 -36.03
C THR A 787 15.69 -31.25 -35.56
N VAL A 788 14.57 -31.97 -35.50
CA VAL A 788 14.57 -33.43 -35.38
C VAL A 788 14.98 -34.01 -36.73
N SER A 789 16.09 -34.75 -36.73
CA SER A 789 16.59 -35.48 -37.88
C SER A 789 15.59 -36.54 -38.33
N MET A 790 15.17 -36.47 -39.60
CA MET A 790 14.53 -37.59 -40.30
C MET A 790 15.52 -38.76 -40.37
N GLN A 791 15.27 -39.81 -39.58
CA GLN A 791 15.80 -41.14 -39.87
C GLN A 791 14.72 -41.98 -40.56
N SER A 792 15.17 -42.60 -41.65
CA SER A 792 14.46 -43.47 -42.57
C SER A 792 13.83 -44.70 -41.91
N LEU A 793 12.54 -44.93 -42.16
CA LEU A 793 11.89 -46.24 -41.99
C LEU A 793 11.92 -47.02 -43.32
N PRO A 794 12.17 -48.36 -43.30
CA PRO A 794 12.16 -49.17 -44.50
C PRO A 794 10.74 -49.60 -44.87
N ARG A 795 10.44 -49.56 -46.17
CA ARG A 795 9.29 -50.24 -46.78
C ARG A 795 9.46 -51.76 -46.68
N ARG A 796 8.43 -52.50 -46.24
CA ARG A 796 7.68 -53.46 -47.08
C ARG A 796 6.61 -54.27 -46.33
N LYS A 797 5.51 -54.44 -47.09
CA LYS A 797 4.37 -55.36 -47.03
C LYS A 797 3.26 -55.05 -46.04
#